data_AF-A0A5N3XKZ7-F1
#
_entry.id   AF-A0A5N3XKZ7-F1
#
_cell.length_a   1.000
_cell.length_b   1.000
_cell.length_c   1.000
_cell.angle_alpha   90.00
_cell.angle_beta   90.00
_cell.angle_gamma   90.00
#
_symmetry.space_group_name_H-M   'P 1'
#
loop_
_entity.id
_entity.type
_entity.pdbx_description
1 polymer ?
#
loop_
_entity_poly.entity_id
_entity_poly.type
_entity_poly.pdbx_seq_one_letter_code
_entity_poly.pdbx_strand_id
1 'polypeptide(L)'
;MPTSFPEGWGDTGQPGHTLHQGAALLGALGREASTCWRLTVRVLEARGLGWADLLSEADPYVVLQLATAPGTKFKTKTVTNSSHPVWNETFTFLIQSQVKNVLELTLYDEDTVTQDDAWFKVLYDVSDLLPGRLLRKTFSLRAQGPEELDVEFLFEKMSDRPENLITNNVLVARELSRLDVHVVSTAVAADQDELELVLKGSYEDTQTSALGTASAFCFHYMAAQEAELSGCLKSSKSSAWDSGNSAGHLTVPLRSLAVGKEVTVDVPAINAPGVKLKLKAKSCPEELAVHLGFDLCAEERAFLSRRKQVVAKALKQALQLDRDLQEDEVPVIGIMATGGGTRAMTSLYGHLLALQKLGLLDCVTYFSGISGSTWTMAHLYGDPEWSQKDLKGPISHAREHLAKSKLEAFSPECLASYHRELAQRAEQGHTTTFVDLWGLVLEFMLHGRVVDQKLSGQRAALERGQNPLPLFLSLSVKQNNLQTLDFKEWVEFSPYEVGFLKYGAFVPPELFGSEFFMGRLMKKLPESRICFLEGIWSNIFSLNLLDAWYDFTSSGDTWRQHIRDKIRGLGKEPGPLTGPTSVSLDSEVPPASSGTSSWPETLWMQPGTALAQMFKGFLTSRPLYQHSSNFLRGLQMHKDYCAQKAFTTWADCQPDSSPNQLTPQEPQLCLVDAGYFINTSCPAMFRPGRRLDLIISFDYSLSSPFEVLQQTELDFRARGLPFPRVEPSPKDRRQPRECHLFSDPACPEAPVVLHFPLVNASFKDHSAPGVQRGPAELSAGQIDLTGVSSPYSMFNMTYKEEDFDCLVQLCDYNVRSSQDTILQALRTVLKNRAPEARPPRVQT
;
A
#
# COMPACT_ATOMS: atom_id res chain seq x y z
N MET A 1 -3.00 -7.29 61.44
CA MET A 1 -2.91 -8.65 62.02
C MET A 1 -3.68 -9.60 61.11
N PRO A 2 -3.12 -10.77 60.79
CA PRO A 2 -3.52 -11.61 59.65
C PRO A 2 -4.26 -12.89 60.07
N THR A 3 -4.95 -13.54 59.13
CA THR A 3 -5.29 -14.98 59.18
C THR A 3 -5.21 -15.50 57.72
N SER A 4 -4.09 -16.08 57.28
CA SER A 4 -3.60 -17.46 57.44
C SER A 4 -4.44 -18.52 56.71
N PHE A 5 -3.96 -18.92 55.53
CA PHE A 5 -4.24 -20.20 54.87
C PHE A 5 -3.54 -21.35 55.62
N PRO A 6 -4.05 -22.59 55.50
CA PRO A 6 -3.23 -23.79 55.57
C PRO A 6 -3.13 -24.51 54.22
N GLU A 7 -1.93 -25.00 53.96
CA GLU A 7 -1.53 -25.90 52.88
C GLU A 7 -2.00 -27.35 53.12
N GLY A 8 -2.06 -28.10 52.02
CA GLY A 8 -1.69 -29.51 51.99
C GLY A 8 -2.78 -30.44 51.46
N TRP A 9 -2.49 -31.11 50.35
CA TRP A 9 -2.22 -32.56 50.27
C TRP A 9 -1.99 -32.92 48.79
N GLY A 10 -0.86 -33.55 48.48
CA GLY A 10 -0.60 -34.22 47.20
C GLY A 10 -1.20 -35.62 47.20
N ASP A 11 -1.49 -36.20 46.04
CA ASP A 11 -0.56 -37.09 45.34
C ASP A 11 -1.19 -37.70 44.06
N THR A 12 -0.30 -38.00 43.10
CA THR A 12 -0.31 -39.02 42.04
C THR A 12 -1.55 -39.32 41.17
N GLY A 13 -1.42 -39.05 39.86
CA GLY A 13 -2.18 -39.71 38.79
C GLY A 13 -1.85 -39.16 37.40
N GLN A 14 -1.08 -39.91 36.60
CA GLN A 14 -0.80 -39.60 35.18
C GLN A 14 -2.10 -39.41 34.36
N PRO A 15 -2.04 -38.67 33.24
CA PRO A 15 -2.80 -39.08 32.07
C PRO A 15 -1.93 -39.20 30.81
N GLY A 16 -2.12 -40.34 30.14
CA GLY A 16 -1.59 -40.63 28.83
C GLY A 16 -2.27 -39.83 27.71
N HIS A 17 -1.61 -39.91 26.56
CA HIS A 17 -2.04 -39.52 25.22
C HIS A 17 -3.56 -39.54 24.98
N THR A 18 -4.12 -38.39 24.61
CA THR A 18 -4.81 -38.11 23.33
C THR A 18 -5.65 -36.83 23.46
N LEU A 19 -5.31 -35.78 22.70
CA LEU A 19 -6.22 -34.76 22.15
C LEU A 19 -5.39 -33.72 21.37
N HIS A 20 -4.91 -34.13 20.19
CA HIS A 20 -4.57 -33.21 19.11
C HIS A 20 -5.75 -33.22 18.14
N GLN A 21 -6.66 -32.25 18.27
CA GLN A 21 -7.52 -31.70 17.21
C GLN A 21 -8.54 -30.78 17.87
N GLY A 22 -8.58 -29.50 17.44
CA GLY A 22 -9.65 -28.56 17.81
C GLY A 22 -9.20 -27.35 18.62
N ALA A 23 -8.28 -26.53 18.09
CA ALA A 23 -8.11 -25.13 18.50
C ALA A 23 -7.54 -24.32 17.33
N ALA A 24 -8.39 -24.06 16.33
CA ALA A 24 -8.17 -23.03 15.33
C ALA A 24 -9.16 -21.87 15.61
N LEU A 25 -8.69 -20.64 15.38
CA LEU A 25 -9.40 -19.35 15.52
C LEU A 25 -9.39 -18.69 16.91
N LEU A 26 -8.21 -18.27 17.35
CA LEU A 26 -8.01 -16.97 17.99
C LEU A 26 -6.81 -16.29 17.32
N GLY A 27 -7.03 -15.15 16.68
CA GLY A 27 -6.01 -14.33 16.01
C GLY A 27 -5.05 -13.68 17.01
N ALA A 28 -4.18 -14.47 17.62
CA ALA A 28 -3.02 -14.01 18.36
C ALA A 28 -1.78 -14.10 17.45
N LEU A 29 -0.87 -13.13 17.57
CA LEU A 29 0.48 -13.18 16.97
C LEU A 29 1.08 -14.58 17.20
N GLY A 30 1.31 -15.33 16.12
CA GLY A 30 1.92 -16.65 16.18
C GLY A 30 3.40 -16.49 16.45
N ARG A 31 3.84 -16.76 17.68
CA ARG A 31 5.25 -17.01 17.96
C ARG A 31 5.52 -18.48 17.73
N GLU A 32 6.42 -18.78 16.80
CA GLU A 32 6.78 -20.15 16.44
C GLU A 32 8.28 -20.34 16.57
N ALA A 33 8.71 -21.37 17.28
CA ALA A 33 10.10 -21.81 17.30
C ALA A 33 10.29 -22.86 16.20
N SER A 34 11.05 -22.55 15.15
CA SER A 34 11.26 -23.46 14.01
C SER A 34 12.74 -23.64 13.68
N THR A 35 13.18 -24.89 13.55
CA THR A 35 14.56 -25.24 13.18
C THR A 35 14.84 -24.88 11.73
N CYS A 36 16.04 -24.37 11.47
CA CYS A 36 16.54 -24.15 10.12
C CYS A 36 16.99 -25.46 9.46
N TRP A 37 17.13 -25.40 8.14
CA TRP A 37 17.44 -26.53 7.29
C TRP A 37 18.55 -26.18 6.31
N ARG A 38 19.35 -27.18 5.96
CA ARG A 38 20.41 -27.08 4.98
C ARG A 38 19.89 -27.54 3.62
N LEU A 39 19.94 -26.66 2.64
CA LEU A 39 19.69 -26.98 1.24
C LEU A 39 21.03 -27.06 0.51
N THR A 40 21.41 -28.25 0.10
CA THR A 40 22.58 -28.48 -0.75
C THR A 40 22.12 -28.59 -2.20
N VAL A 41 22.69 -27.74 -3.06
CA VAL A 41 22.39 -27.67 -4.49
C VAL A 41 23.64 -27.99 -5.26
N ARG A 42 23.64 -29.10 -6.00
CA ARG A 42 24.74 -29.52 -6.86
C ARG A 42 24.36 -29.28 -8.31
N VAL A 43 24.98 -28.28 -8.95
CA VAL A 43 24.79 -27.97 -10.37
C VAL A 43 25.69 -28.90 -11.17
N LEU A 44 25.08 -29.79 -11.95
CA LEU A 44 25.81 -30.85 -12.64
C LEU A 44 26.32 -30.37 -13.99
N GLU A 45 25.40 -30.16 -14.93
CA GLU A 45 25.69 -29.87 -16.34
C GLU A 45 24.49 -29.21 -17.02
N ALA A 46 24.76 -28.54 -18.14
CA ALA A 46 23.71 -28.12 -19.07
C ALA A 46 23.96 -28.76 -20.44
N ARG A 47 22.91 -28.94 -21.23
CA ARG A 47 22.97 -29.55 -22.56
C ARG A 47 22.19 -28.73 -23.56
N GLY A 48 22.66 -28.74 -24.81
CA GLY A 48 21.92 -28.19 -25.95
C GLY A 48 21.95 -26.67 -26.04
N LEU A 49 22.91 -26.00 -25.38
CA LEU A 49 23.01 -24.54 -25.42
C LEU A 49 23.36 -24.07 -26.84
N GLY A 50 22.69 -23.02 -27.30
CA GLY A 50 22.90 -22.45 -28.63
C GLY A 50 24.24 -21.75 -28.80
N TRP A 51 24.53 -21.30 -30.02
CA TRP A 51 25.69 -20.44 -30.29
C TRP A 51 25.36 -19.02 -29.82
N ALA A 52 26.27 -18.41 -29.07
CA ALA A 52 26.17 -17.06 -28.56
C ALA A 52 26.38 -16.01 -29.65
N ASP A 53 27.46 -16.22 -30.42
CA ASP A 53 27.99 -15.27 -31.38
C ASP A 53 28.23 -15.93 -32.75
N LEU A 54 28.31 -15.11 -33.80
CA LEU A 54 28.55 -15.55 -35.19
C LEU A 54 29.82 -16.42 -35.38
N LEU A 55 30.72 -16.50 -34.38
CA LEU A 55 32.04 -17.11 -34.49
C LEU A 55 32.54 -17.93 -33.26
N SER A 56 31.78 -18.07 -32.16
CA SER A 56 32.19 -18.87 -30.97
C SER A 56 31.01 -19.57 -30.27
N GLU A 57 31.29 -20.68 -29.57
CA GLU A 57 30.34 -21.28 -28.62
C GLU A 57 30.28 -20.45 -27.34
N ALA A 58 29.24 -20.69 -26.56
CA ALA A 58 28.97 -20.09 -25.25
C ALA A 58 30.13 -20.22 -24.25
N ASP A 59 30.30 -19.24 -23.37
CA ASP A 59 31.06 -19.27 -22.12
C ASP A 59 30.11 -19.36 -20.89
N PRO A 60 29.40 -20.49 -20.67
CA PRO A 60 28.29 -20.52 -19.74
C PRO A 60 28.69 -20.62 -18.27
N TYR A 61 27.91 -19.97 -17.42
CA TYR A 61 27.94 -20.16 -15.97
C TYR A 61 26.54 -20.04 -15.35
N VAL A 62 26.34 -20.67 -14.19
CA VAL A 62 25.06 -20.65 -13.46
C VAL A 62 25.19 -19.80 -12.22
N VAL A 63 24.20 -18.94 -12.02
CA VAL A 63 24.00 -18.13 -10.82
C VAL A 63 22.86 -18.71 -10.00
N LEU A 64 23.09 -18.91 -8.71
CA LEU A 64 22.08 -19.38 -7.76
C LEU A 64 21.76 -18.28 -6.75
N GLN A 65 20.47 -17.99 -6.56
CA GLN A 65 19.99 -16.98 -5.62
C GLN A 65 18.72 -17.44 -4.91
N LEU A 66 18.56 -17.02 -3.66
CA LEU A 66 17.36 -17.29 -2.85
C LEU A 66 16.91 -15.98 -2.20
N ALA A 67 15.69 -15.52 -2.48
CA ALA A 67 15.20 -14.24 -1.95
C ALA A 67 15.10 -14.24 -0.40
N THR A 68 14.87 -15.40 0.21
CA THR A 68 14.83 -15.58 1.66
C THR A 68 16.21 -15.68 2.33
N ALA A 69 17.29 -15.69 1.54
CA ALA A 69 18.68 -15.56 1.98
C ALA A 69 19.36 -14.40 1.22
N PRO A 70 18.91 -13.15 1.44
CA PRO A 70 19.50 -11.98 0.81
C PRO A 70 21.02 -11.91 1.08
N GLY A 71 21.79 -11.48 0.09
CA GLY A 71 23.25 -11.39 0.18
C GLY A 71 24.00 -12.69 -0.15
N THR A 72 23.33 -13.84 -0.22
CA THR A 72 23.94 -15.10 -0.64
C THR A 72 23.65 -15.35 -2.13
N LYS A 73 24.61 -15.00 -2.98
CA LYS A 73 24.60 -15.29 -4.42
C LYS A 73 25.81 -16.17 -4.74
N PHE A 74 25.56 -17.33 -5.34
CA PHE A 74 26.63 -18.20 -5.82
C PHE A 74 26.73 -18.13 -7.34
N LYS A 75 27.96 -18.25 -7.86
CA LYS A 75 28.28 -18.36 -9.29
C LYS A 75 29.16 -19.60 -9.46
N THR A 76 28.82 -20.48 -10.39
CA THR A 76 29.72 -21.55 -10.82
C THR A 76 30.92 -20.96 -11.55
N LYS A 77 31.97 -21.74 -11.76
CA LYS A 77 33.01 -21.36 -12.72
C LYS A 77 32.41 -21.22 -14.12
N THR A 78 32.95 -20.30 -14.89
CA THR A 78 32.68 -20.21 -16.32
C THR A 78 33.37 -21.39 -17.03
N VAL A 79 32.63 -22.10 -17.87
CA VAL A 79 33.19 -23.11 -18.78
C VAL A 79 33.34 -22.47 -20.14
N THR A 80 34.55 -22.41 -20.68
CA THR A 80 34.78 -21.66 -21.93
C THR A 80 34.41 -22.46 -23.17
N ASN A 81 33.76 -21.82 -24.13
CA ASN A 81 33.44 -22.28 -25.48
C ASN A 81 32.83 -23.70 -25.47
N SER A 82 31.69 -23.84 -24.78
CA SER A 82 30.99 -25.11 -24.61
C SER A 82 29.47 -24.99 -24.66
N SER A 83 28.87 -25.68 -25.62
CA SER A 83 27.42 -25.92 -25.73
C SER A 83 26.86 -26.99 -24.75
N HIS A 84 27.76 -27.70 -24.04
CA HIS A 84 27.43 -28.77 -23.09
C HIS A 84 28.32 -28.69 -21.83
N PRO A 85 28.23 -27.60 -21.05
CA PRO A 85 29.10 -27.38 -19.90
C PRO A 85 28.84 -28.38 -18.77
N VAL A 86 29.91 -28.83 -18.12
CA VAL A 86 29.87 -29.67 -16.92
C VAL A 86 30.60 -28.94 -15.79
N TRP A 87 29.85 -28.53 -14.76
CA TRP A 87 30.39 -27.81 -13.60
C TRP A 87 30.65 -28.77 -12.43
N ASN A 88 29.65 -29.60 -12.09
CA ASN A 88 29.65 -30.48 -10.91
C ASN A 88 30.07 -29.73 -9.62
N GLU A 89 29.52 -28.54 -9.42
CA GLU A 89 29.80 -27.68 -8.27
C GLU A 89 28.66 -27.75 -7.26
N THR A 90 29.01 -27.73 -5.96
CA THR A 90 28.04 -27.89 -4.87
C THR A 90 28.02 -26.64 -4.00
N PHE A 91 26.81 -26.11 -3.79
CA PHE A 91 26.53 -24.93 -2.98
C PHE A 91 25.59 -25.28 -1.85
N THR A 92 25.62 -24.51 -0.76
CA THR A 92 24.79 -24.75 0.41
C THR A 92 24.10 -23.47 0.85
N PHE A 93 22.81 -23.56 1.14
CA PHE A 93 22.01 -22.49 1.74
C PHE A 93 21.48 -22.95 3.09
N LEU A 94 21.49 -22.05 4.08
CA LEU A 94 20.69 -22.21 5.29
C LEU A 94 19.33 -21.56 5.08
N ILE A 95 18.25 -22.34 5.13
CA ILE A 95 16.89 -21.88 4.85
C ILE A 95 15.95 -22.17 6.03
N GLN A 96 14.86 -21.42 6.12
CA GLN A 96 13.82 -21.63 7.12
C GLN A 96 12.62 -22.33 6.49
N SER A 97 12.17 -23.46 7.06
CA SER A 97 11.09 -24.25 6.46
C SER A 97 9.72 -23.60 6.55
N GLN A 98 9.52 -22.64 7.45
CA GLN A 98 8.24 -21.92 7.60
C GLN A 98 8.06 -20.76 6.60
N VAL A 99 9.08 -20.45 5.81
CA VAL A 99 8.98 -19.42 4.76
C VAL A 99 8.95 -20.06 3.37
N LYS A 100 8.37 -19.35 2.41
CA LYS A 100 8.34 -19.77 1.02
C LYS A 100 9.71 -19.54 0.39
N ASN A 101 10.43 -20.62 0.11
CA ASN A 101 11.78 -20.57 -0.43
C ASN A 101 11.73 -20.94 -1.93
N VAL A 102 11.93 -19.95 -2.80
CA VAL A 102 12.00 -20.15 -4.25
C VAL A 102 13.42 -19.88 -4.72
N LEU A 103 14.10 -20.95 -5.14
CA LEU A 103 15.45 -20.92 -5.67
C LEU A 103 15.42 -20.42 -7.12
N GLU A 104 16.20 -19.40 -7.40
CA GLU A 104 16.44 -18.89 -8.74
C GLU A 104 17.77 -19.46 -9.27
N LEU A 105 17.71 -20.14 -10.41
CA LEU A 105 18.88 -20.55 -11.18
C LEU A 105 18.86 -19.81 -12.51
N THR A 106 19.88 -19.00 -12.76
CA THR A 106 20.00 -18.23 -14.00
C THR A 106 21.27 -18.64 -14.72
N LEU A 107 21.12 -19.13 -15.95
CA LEU A 107 22.22 -19.43 -16.85
C LEU A 107 22.58 -18.17 -17.62
N TYR A 108 23.84 -17.80 -17.53
CA TYR A 108 24.44 -16.67 -18.23
C TYR A 108 25.48 -17.14 -19.23
N ASP A 109 25.74 -16.30 -20.21
CA ASP A 109 26.91 -16.35 -21.06
C ASP A 109 27.87 -15.22 -20.68
N GLU A 110 29.15 -15.53 -20.46
CA GLU A 110 30.15 -14.55 -20.03
C GLU A 110 30.71 -13.79 -21.23
N ASP A 111 30.41 -12.49 -21.31
CA ASP A 111 30.90 -11.63 -22.39
C ASP A 111 32.04 -10.75 -21.89
N THR A 112 33.16 -10.73 -22.61
CA THR A 112 34.32 -9.91 -22.23
C THR A 112 34.15 -8.42 -22.57
N VAL A 113 33.15 -8.04 -23.37
CA VAL A 113 32.96 -6.68 -23.91
C VAL A 113 31.57 -6.10 -23.59
N THR A 114 30.53 -6.93 -23.55
CA THR A 114 29.14 -6.56 -23.25
C THR A 114 28.73 -7.01 -21.85
N GLN A 115 27.56 -6.59 -21.36
CA GLN A 115 26.99 -7.21 -20.16
C GLN A 115 26.56 -8.64 -20.51
N ASP A 116 26.96 -9.59 -19.67
CA ASP A 116 26.58 -11.01 -19.78
C ASP A 116 25.09 -11.21 -20.06
N ASP A 117 24.79 -11.91 -21.16
CA ASP A 117 23.42 -12.19 -21.56
C ASP A 117 22.80 -13.30 -20.68
N ALA A 118 21.71 -12.97 -20.00
CA ALA A 118 20.93 -13.95 -19.25
C ALA A 118 20.10 -14.81 -20.21
N TRP A 119 20.56 -16.03 -20.48
CA TRP A 119 19.90 -16.92 -21.43
C TRP A 119 18.64 -17.56 -20.90
N PHE A 120 18.70 -18.08 -19.67
CA PHE A 120 17.58 -18.82 -19.10
C PHE A 120 17.49 -18.60 -17.59
N LYS A 121 16.26 -18.52 -17.10
CA LYS A 121 15.94 -18.37 -15.69
C LYS A 121 14.93 -19.43 -15.28
N VAL A 122 15.31 -20.21 -14.27
CA VAL A 122 14.48 -21.24 -13.63
C VAL A 122 14.14 -20.79 -12.23
N LEU A 123 12.85 -20.83 -11.88
CA LEU A 123 12.36 -20.64 -10.51
C LEU A 123 11.89 -21.99 -9.99
N TYR A 124 12.50 -22.45 -8.89
CA TYR A 124 12.19 -23.75 -8.30
C TYR A 124 11.76 -23.59 -6.85
N ASP A 125 10.52 -24.01 -6.56
CA ASP A 125 10.01 -24.05 -5.21
C ASP A 125 10.60 -25.25 -4.46
N VAL A 126 11.43 -24.98 -3.46
CA VAL A 126 12.12 -26.05 -2.72
C VAL A 126 11.18 -26.79 -1.76
N SER A 127 9.94 -26.33 -1.59
CA SER A 127 8.89 -27.01 -0.82
C SER A 127 8.61 -28.43 -1.34
N ASP A 128 8.89 -28.69 -2.63
CA ASP A 128 8.71 -30.00 -3.26
C ASP A 128 9.76 -31.05 -2.81
N LEU A 129 10.82 -30.61 -2.11
CA LEU A 129 11.89 -31.48 -1.66
C LEU A 129 11.51 -32.24 -0.38
N LEU A 130 11.78 -33.55 -0.38
CA LEU A 130 11.61 -34.39 0.80
C LEU A 130 12.91 -34.41 1.63
N PRO A 131 12.83 -34.18 2.96
CA PRO A 131 13.96 -34.31 3.87
C PRO A 131 14.76 -35.60 3.70
N GLY A 132 16.10 -35.48 3.64
CA GLY A 132 17.05 -36.59 3.59
C GLY A 132 17.09 -37.37 2.28
N ARG A 133 16.27 -37.01 1.28
CA ARG A 133 16.24 -37.68 -0.02
C ARG A 133 16.95 -36.82 -1.07
N LEU A 134 17.99 -37.38 -1.69
CA LEU A 134 18.63 -36.78 -2.86
C LEU A 134 17.63 -36.80 -4.03
N LEU A 135 17.36 -35.63 -4.60
CA LEU A 135 16.52 -35.45 -5.79
C LEU A 135 17.37 -34.92 -6.94
N ARG A 136 17.48 -35.67 -8.03
CA ARG A 136 17.99 -35.17 -9.30
C ARG A 136 16.83 -34.62 -10.13
N LYS A 137 16.97 -33.40 -10.63
CA LYS A 137 15.98 -32.70 -11.45
C LYS A 137 16.65 -32.22 -12.73
N THR A 138 15.98 -32.44 -13.85
CA THR A 138 16.32 -31.86 -15.15
C THR A 138 15.31 -30.77 -15.45
N PHE A 139 15.79 -29.56 -15.65
CA PHE A 139 14.98 -28.41 -16.03
C PHE A 139 15.09 -28.18 -17.54
N SER A 140 13.98 -28.30 -18.25
CA SER A 140 13.90 -27.87 -19.65
C SER A 140 13.83 -26.34 -19.68
N LEU A 141 14.79 -25.69 -20.32
CA LEU A 141 14.93 -24.24 -20.33
C LEU A 141 14.01 -23.57 -21.38
N ARG A 142 13.53 -24.35 -22.36
CA ARG A 142 12.44 -24.01 -23.28
C ARG A 142 11.42 -25.13 -23.36
N ALA A 143 10.14 -24.78 -23.54
CA ALA A 143 9.04 -25.76 -23.60
C ALA A 143 9.13 -26.76 -24.78
N GLN A 144 9.88 -26.44 -25.83
CA GLN A 144 10.08 -27.29 -27.02
C GLN A 144 11.54 -27.29 -27.52
N GLY A 145 12.49 -26.87 -26.67
CA GLY A 145 13.89 -26.75 -27.06
C GLY A 145 14.77 -27.85 -26.45
N PRO A 146 15.97 -28.10 -27.02
CA PRO A 146 16.92 -29.10 -26.53
C PRO A 146 17.67 -28.65 -25.27
N GLU A 147 17.48 -27.41 -24.82
CA GLU A 147 18.23 -26.81 -23.72
C GLU A 147 17.77 -27.35 -22.36
N GLU A 148 18.67 -28.04 -21.65
CA GLU A 148 18.39 -28.66 -20.36
C GLU A 148 19.46 -28.30 -19.32
N LEU A 149 19.04 -28.18 -18.04
CA LEU A 149 19.93 -28.00 -16.89
C LEU A 149 19.69 -29.10 -15.86
N ASP A 150 20.72 -29.87 -15.53
CA ASP A 150 20.68 -30.92 -14.52
C ASP A 150 21.18 -30.42 -13.17
N VAL A 151 20.36 -30.59 -12.14
CA VAL A 151 20.66 -30.16 -10.76
C VAL A 151 20.26 -31.25 -9.79
N GLU A 152 21.07 -31.44 -8.76
CA GLU A 152 20.75 -32.30 -7.62
C GLU A 152 20.49 -31.47 -6.36
N PHE A 153 19.49 -31.89 -5.60
CA PHE A 153 19.06 -31.25 -4.37
C PHE A 153 19.12 -32.26 -3.22
N LEU A 154 19.70 -31.85 -2.11
CA LEU A 154 19.63 -32.57 -0.84
C LEU A 154 19.17 -31.59 0.24
N PHE A 155 18.13 -31.97 0.99
CA PHE A 155 17.50 -31.13 2.00
C PHE A 155 17.60 -31.79 3.37
N GLU A 156 18.32 -31.18 4.31
CA GLU A 156 18.67 -31.80 5.60
C GLU A 156 18.29 -30.91 6.78
N LYS A 157 17.78 -31.53 7.84
CA LYS A 157 17.46 -30.82 9.07
C LYS A 157 18.72 -30.53 9.86
N MET A 158 18.90 -29.29 10.30
CA MET A 158 20.01 -28.92 11.17
C MET A 158 19.71 -29.27 12.64
N SER A 159 20.76 -29.59 13.40
CA SER A 159 20.69 -29.80 14.85
C SER A 159 20.82 -28.49 15.65
N ASP A 160 20.89 -27.35 14.98
CA ASP A 160 21.02 -26.03 15.58
C ASP A 160 19.78 -25.63 16.38
N ARG A 161 19.92 -24.61 17.23
CA ARG A 161 18.81 -24.03 17.97
C ARG A 161 17.67 -23.60 17.01
N PRO A 162 16.40 -23.83 17.37
CA PRO A 162 15.28 -23.25 16.63
C PRO A 162 15.39 -21.72 16.56
N GLU A 163 14.93 -21.16 15.46
CA GLU A 163 14.77 -19.73 15.26
C GLU A 163 13.41 -19.28 15.81
N ASN A 164 13.39 -18.13 16.48
CA ASN A 164 12.13 -17.54 16.97
C ASN A 164 11.50 -16.69 15.85
N LEU A 165 10.39 -17.20 15.30
CA LEU A 165 9.62 -16.55 14.24
C LEU A 165 8.38 -15.86 14.80
N ILE A 166 7.98 -14.77 14.16
CA ILE A 166 6.71 -14.09 14.42
C ILE A 166 5.91 -14.05 13.11
N THR A 167 4.68 -14.54 13.12
CA THR A 167 3.88 -14.66 11.89
C THR A 167 2.38 -14.43 12.11
N ASN A 168 1.71 -13.99 11.04
CA ASN A 168 0.25 -14.02 10.88
C ASN A 168 -0.20 -15.10 9.87
N ASN A 169 0.65 -16.10 9.63
CA ASN A 169 0.52 -17.18 8.63
C ASN A 169 0.63 -16.75 7.16
N VAL A 170 0.84 -15.45 6.88
CA VAL A 170 1.09 -14.91 5.53
C VAL A 170 2.46 -14.27 5.44
N LEU A 171 2.80 -13.40 6.40
CA LEU A 171 4.13 -12.83 6.56
C LEU A 171 4.84 -13.45 7.76
N VAL A 172 6.15 -13.54 7.66
CA VAL A 172 7.07 -14.04 8.69
C VAL A 172 8.14 -13.00 8.94
N ALA A 173 8.24 -12.55 10.19
CA ALA A 173 9.39 -11.83 10.68
C ALA A 173 10.39 -12.86 11.25
N ARG A 174 11.57 -12.91 10.64
CA ARG A 174 12.70 -13.74 11.05
C ARG A 174 13.37 -13.19 12.31
N GLU A 175 14.15 -14.03 12.99
CA GLU A 175 14.96 -13.62 14.13
C GLU A 175 16.09 -12.71 13.64
N LEU A 176 16.26 -11.55 14.28
CA LEU A 176 17.23 -10.56 13.87
C LEU A 176 18.37 -10.47 14.88
N SER A 177 19.59 -10.41 14.37
CA SER A 177 20.81 -10.15 15.13
C SER A 177 21.37 -8.78 14.75
N ARG A 178 22.02 -8.15 15.72
CA ARG A 178 22.71 -6.87 15.59
C ARG A 178 24.20 -7.07 15.82
N LEU A 179 25.02 -6.58 14.89
CA LEU A 179 26.47 -6.53 15.03
C LEU A 179 26.90 -5.07 15.26
N ASP A 180 27.39 -4.79 16.46
CA ASP A 180 28.06 -3.51 16.76
C ASP A 180 29.55 -3.64 16.42
N VAL A 181 30.07 -2.67 15.66
CA VAL A 181 31.49 -2.57 15.29
C VAL A 181 32.05 -1.25 15.81
N HIS A 182 32.99 -1.30 16.75
CA HIS A 182 33.63 -0.12 17.32
C HIS A 182 35.07 0.03 16.83
N VAL A 183 35.44 1.22 16.38
CA VAL A 183 36.80 1.53 15.95
C VAL A 183 37.63 1.92 17.18
N VAL A 184 38.69 1.16 17.49
CA VAL A 184 39.49 1.33 18.71
C VAL A 184 40.73 2.20 18.49
N SER A 185 41.37 2.09 17.33
CA SER A 185 42.55 2.90 17.01
C SER A 185 42.54 3.28 15.53
N THR A 186 42.79 4.56 15.26
CA THR A 186 42.74 5.16 13.91
C THR A 186 44.12 5.42 13.31
N ALA A 187 45.19 4.83 13.85
CA ALA A 187 46.54 5.07 13.34
C ALA A 187 46.68 4.48 11.92
N VAL A 188 46.61 5.33 10.89
CA VAL A 188 46.85 4.91 9.49
C VAL A 188 47.68 5.98 8.76
N ALA A 189 48.54 5.50 7.86
CA ALA A 189 49.45 6.29 7.03
C ALA A 189 48.74 7.22 6.02
N ALA A 190 49.52 8.12 5.42
CA ALA A 190 49.08 9.31 4.69
C ALA A 190 48.15 9.13 3.47
N ASP A 191 47.86 7.90 3.02
CA ASP A 191 47.14 7.62 1.76
C ASP A 191 45.95 6.64 1.87
N GLN A 192 45.60 6.12 3.05
CA GLN A 192 44.41 5.29 3.28
C GLN A 192 43.51 5.92 4.35
N ASP A 193 42.47 6.61 3.90
CA ASP A 193 41.63 7.46 4.75
C ASP A 193 40.20 6.94 4.93
N GLU A 194 39.78 5.88 4.23
CA GLU A 194 38.41 5.36 4.31
C GLU A 194 38.37 3.89 4.77
N LEU A 195 37.51 3.59 5.74
CA LEU A 195 37.17 2.24 6.18
C LEU A 195 35.85 1.82 5.52
N GLU A 196 35.88 0.72 4.78
CA GLU A 196 34.68 0.06 4.23
C GLU A 196 34.43 -1.25 4.98
N LEU A 197 33.19 -1.42 5.46
CA LEU A 197 32.68 -2.62 6.09
C LEU A 197 31.50 -3.14 5.29
N VAL A 198 31.54 -4.42 4.91
CA VAL A 198 30.48 -5.06 4.13
C VAL A 198 29.96 -6.27 4.90
N LEU A 199 28.66 -6.31 5.12
CA LEU A 199 27.94 -7.48 5.62
C LEU A 199 26.77 -7.77 4.68
N LYS A 200 27.03 -8.57 3.65
CA LYS A 200 26.02 -8.88 2.62
C LYS A 200 24.79 -9.53 3.23
N GLY A 201 23.61 -9.04 2.83
CA GLY A 201 22.32 -9.51 3.34
C GLY A 201 21.85 -8.89 4.65
N SER A 202 22.67 -8.03 5.27
CA SER A 202 22.20 -7.12 6.31
C SER A 202 21.35 -5.99 5.72
N TYR A 203 20.61 -5.28 6.57
CA TYR A 203 19.85 -4.10 6.20
C TYR A 203 20.72 -3.02 5.54
N GLU A 204 21.87 -2.75 6.16
CA GLU A 204 22.81 -1.72 5.76
C GLU A 204 23.65 -2.16 4.55
N ASP A 205 23.87 -3.46 4.39
CA ASP A 205 24.73 -4.12 3.39
C ASP A 205 26.20 -3.67 3.44
N THR A 206 26.47 -2.40 3.13
CA THR A 206 27.80 -1.79 3.10
C THR A 206 27.77 -0.45 3.83
N GLN A 207 28.73 -0.23 4.72
CA GLN A 207 28.95 1.05 5.39
C GLN A 207 30.38 1.50 5.17
N THR A 208 30.56 2.75 4.73
CA THR A 208 31.88 3.37 4.60
C THR A 208 31.99 4.61 5.47
N SER A 209 33.19 4.89 5.95
CA SER A 209 33.46 6.13 6.68
C SER A 209 34.94 6.51 6.62
N ALA A 210 35.20 7.82 6.53
CA ALA A 210 36.53 8.34 6.73
C ALA A 210 37.03 8.06 8.16
N LEU A 211 38.27 7.61 8.29
CA LEU A 211 38.90 7.28 9.56
C LEU A 211 38.89 8.50 10.50
N GLY A 212 38.38 8.29 11.73
CA GLY A 212 38.22 9.35 12.73
C GLY A 212 36.89 10.10 12.66
N THR A 213 36.06 9.89 11.63
CA THR A 213 34.72 10.49 11.52
C THR A 213 33.66 9.63 12.20
N ALA A 214 33.60 8.33 11.87
CA ALA A 214 32.74 7.38 12.58
C ALA A 214 33.53 6.59 13.64
N SER A 215 32.98 6.53 14.86
CA SER A 215 33.53 5.73 15.96
C SER A 215 32.86 4.36 16.10
N ALA A 216 31.71 4.16 15.46
CA ALA A 216 30.93 2.93 15.53
C ALA A 216 30.09 2.71 14.26
N PHE A 217 29.87 1.44 13.93
CA PHE A 217 28.95 0.97 12.89
C PHE A 217 28.02 -0.07 13.49
N CYS A 218 26.85 -0.24 12.87
CA CYS A 218 25.84 -1.19 13.31
C CYS A 218 25.26 -1.90 12.10
N PHE A 219 25.18 -3.23 12.15
CA PHE A 219 24.53 -4.02 11.11
C PHE A 219 23.40 -4.88 11.66
N HIS A 220 22.28 -4.93 10.95
CA HIS A 220 21.13 -5.78 11.28
C HIS A 220 20.98 -6.88 10.23
N TYR A 221 21.05 -8.14 10.66
CA TYR A 221 21.04 -9.31 9.77
C TYR A 221 20.23 -10.44 10.39
N MET A 222 19.79 -11.41 9.58
CA MET A 222 19.04 -12.55 10.11
C MET A 222 19.95 -13.45 10.93
N ALA A 223 19.51 -13.87 12.12
CA ALA A 223 20.32 -14.67 13.04
C ALA A 223 20.71 -16.02 12.43
N ALA A 224 19.84 -16.60 11.60
CA ALA A 224 20.03 -17.86 10.90
C ALA A 224 20.63 -17.70 9.49
N GLN A 225 21.38 -16.63 9.23
CA GLN A 225 22.10 -16.43 7.97
C GLN A 225 23.55 -16.90 8.10
N GLU A 226 24.08 -17.52 7.04
CA GLU A 226 25.53 -17.64 6.86
C GLU A 226 26.05 -16.30 6.36
N ALA A 227 26.53 -15.47 7.28
CA ALA A 227 26.98 -14.12 7.01
C ALA A 227 28.43 -13.93 7.48
N GLU A 228 29.17 -13.15 6.70
CA GLU A 228 30.56 -12.79 6.99
C GLU A 228 30.70 -11.27 6.92
N LEU A 229 31.33 -10.68 7.92
CA LEU A 229 31.73 -9.28 7.88
C LEU A 229 33.07 -9.21 7.14
N SER A 230 33.12 -8.47 6.03
CA SER A 230 34.38 -8.10 5.41
C SER A 230 34.73 -6.64 5.69
N GLY A 231 36.03 -6.35 5.80
CA GLY A 231 36.53 -5.01 6.07
C GLY A 231 37.80 -4.72 5.28
N CYS A 232 37.88 -3.53 4.69
CA CYS A 232 39.08 -3.07 3.98
C CYS A 232 39.31 -1.56 4.14
N LEU A 233 40.55 -1.13 3.91
CA LEU A 233 40.94 0.27 3.90
C LEU A 233 41.16 0.75 2.47
N LYS A 234 40.47 1.84 2.09
CA LYS A 234 40.53 2.46 0.76
C LYS A 234 41.21 3.82 0.81
N SER A 235 41.68 4.25 -0.36
CA SER A 235 42.21 5.60 -0.58
C SER A 235 41.15 6.44 -1.31
N SER A 236 40.83 7.63 -0.81
CA SER A 236 39.91 8.57 -1.46
C SER A 236 40.39 9.06 -2.84
N LYS A 237 41.65 8.82 -3.22
CA LYS A 237 42.29 9.34 -4.45
C LYS A 237 42.49 8.33 -5.58
N SER A 238 42.20 7.04 -5.39
CA SER A 238 42.40 6.05 -6.47
C SER A 238 41.25 6.07 -7.47
N SER A 239 41.53 6.40 -8.73
CA SER A 239 40.62 6.12 -9.85
C SER A 239 40.65 4.62 -10.21
N ALA A 240 39.61 4.15 -10.87
CA ALA A 240 39.30 2.73 -11.13
C ALA A 240 40.34 1.91 -11.94
N TRP A 241 41.54 2.43 -12.21
CA TRP A 241 42.56 1.77 -13.03
C TRP A 241 43.77 1.20 -12.28
N ASP A 242 43.95 1.49 -10.98
CA ASP A 242 45.08 0.95 -10.18
C ASP A 242 44.65 -0.28 -9.35
N SER A 243 44.45 -1.41 -10.00
CA SER A 243 44.10 -2.70 -9.36
C SER A 243 45.32 -3.52 -8.88
N GLY A 244 46.51 -2.92 -8.84
CA GLY A 244 47.78 -3.63 -8.59
C GLY A 244 48.27 -3.72 -7.14
N ASN A 245 47.73 -2.93 -6.21
CA ASN A 245 48.17 -2.90 -4.81
C ASN A 245 46.97 -2.83 -3.85
N SER A 246 46.13 -3.87 -3.84
CA SER A 246 45.01 -3.96 -2.89
C SER A 246 45.54 -4.22 -1.47
N ALA A 247 45.15 -3.36 -0.52
CA ALA A 247 45.30 -3.66 0.90
C ALA A 247 44.67 -5.02 1.22
N GLY A 248 45.21 -5.74 2.20
CA GLY A 248 44.60 -7.00 2.65
C GLY A 248 43.12 -6.77 3.07
N HIS A 249 42.29 -7.80 2.93
CA HIS A 249 40.92 -7.77 3.40
C HIS A 249 40.80 -8.59 4.69
N LEU A 250 40.04 -8.08 5.65
CA LEU A 250 39.57 -8.85 6.79
C LEU A 250 38.27 -9.55 6.41
N THR A 251 38.10 -10.81 6.79
CA THR A 251 36.80 -11.51 6.74
C THR A 251 36.55 -12.21 8.08
N VAL A 252 35.37 -12.00 8.65
CA VAL A 252 34.96 -12.58 9.94
C VAL A 252 33.63 -13.30 9.79
N PRO A 253 33.60 -14.65 9.83
CA PRO A 253 32.36 -15.41 9.82
C PRO A 253 31.55 -15.17 11.10
N LEU A 254 30.31 -14.70 11.00
CA LEU A 254 29.53 -14.30 12.17
C LEU A 254 29.12 -15.48 13.07
N ARG A 255 29.03 -16.71 12.53
CA ARG A 255 28.81 -17.91 13.34
C ARG A 255 29.92 -18.19 14.35
N SER A 256 31.14 -17.67 14.10
CA SER A 256 32.25 -17.79 15.06
C SER A 256 32.09 -16.87 16.26
N LEU A 257 31.23 -15.85 16.18
CA LEU A 257 30.98 -14.89 17.25
C LEU A 257 29.92 -15.44 18.20
N ALA A 258 30.33 -15.80 19.42
CA ALA A 258 29.38 -16.13 20.47
C ALA A 258 28.55 -14.89 20.85
N VAL A 259 27.23 -15.02 20.85
CA VAL A 259 26.29 -13.93 21.19
C VAL A 259 26.69 -13.30 22.53
N GLY A 260 26.80 -11.98 22.56
CA GLY A 260 27.16 -11.19 23.73
C GLY A 260 28.65 -11.09 24.03
N LYS A 261 29.51 -11.91 23.39
CA LYS A 261 30.97 -11.80 23.54
C LYS A 261 31.54 -10.75 22.58
N GLU A 262 32.60 -10.08 23.02
CA GLU A 262 33.33 -9.09 22.24
C GLU A 262 34.59 -9.73 21.64
N VAL A 263 34.83 -9.52 20.35
CA VAL A 263 36.00 -10.02 19.62
C VAL A 263 36.74 -8.84 19.01
N THR A 264 38.06 -8.81 19.15
CA THR A 264 38.90 -7.78 18.52
C THR A 264 39.55 -8.35 17.27
N VAL A 265 39.49 -7.60 16.18
CA VAL A 265 40.05 -7.97 14.87
C VAL A 265 40.80 -6.78 14.29
N ASP A 266 41.82 -7.06 13.49
CA ASP A 266 42.66 -6.04 12.87
C ASP A 266 42.42 -5.99 11.36
N VAL A 267 42.03 -4.83 10.84
CA VAL A 267 41.95 -4.59 9.39
C VAL A 267 43.34 -4.18 8.91
N PRO A 268 43.97 -4.94 7.99
CA PRO A 268 45.33 -4.66 7.58
C PRO A 268 45.42 -3.36 6.75
N ALA A 269 46.46 -2.57 7.00
CA ALA A 269 46.77 -1.35 6.26
C ALA A 269 48.03 -1.56 5.40
N ILE A 270 48.15 -0.81 4.31
CA ILE A 270 49.34 -0.81 3.46
C ILE A 270 50.41 0.03 4.14
N ASN A 271 51.58 -0.56 4.41
CA ASN A 271 52.75 0.13 4.97
C ASN A 271 52.49 0.85 6.32
N ALA A 272 51.48 0.41 7.09
CA ALA A 272 51.07 1.00 8.36
C ALA A 272 50.53 -0.08 9.33
N PRO A 273 50.47 0.18 10.65
CA PRO A 273 49.73 -0.68 11.56
C PRO A 273 48.24 -0.69 11.19
N GLY A 274 47.61 -1.86 11.26
CA GLY A 274 46.20 -2.04 10.93
C GLY A 274 45.25 -1.32 11.89
N VAL A 275 44.00 -1.14 11.45
CA VAL A 275 42.93 -0.54 12.24
C VAL A 275 42.26 -1.62 13.10
N LYS A 276 42.25 -1.41 14.42
CA LYS A 276 41.62 -2.35 15.36
C LYS A 276 40.13 -2.11 15.47
N LEU A 277 39.35 -3.16 15.25
CA LEU A 277 37.90 -3.16 15.41
C LEU A 277 37.48 -4.08 16.56
N LYS A 278 36.52 -3.63 17.36
CA LYS A 278 35.82 -4.46 18.34
C LYS A 278 34.43 -4.80 17.82
N LEU A 279 34.17 -6.10 17.70
CA LEU A 279 32.93 -6.67 17.19
C LEU A 279 32.12 -7.25 18.34
N LYS A 280 30.83 -6.93 18.41
CA LYS A 280 29.90 -7.51 19.38
C LYS A 280 28.56 -7.85 18.74
N ALA A 281 28.27 -9.13 18.63
CA ALA A 281 26.97 -9.63 18.16
C ALA A 281 25.97 -9.70 19.32
N LYS A 282 24.74 -9.25 19.11
CA LYS A 282 23.63 -9.25 20.06
C LYS A 282 22.34 -9.71 19.38
N SER A 283 21.43 -10.31 20.14
CA SER A 283 20.06 -10.51 19.66
C SER A 283 19.32 -9.17 19.62
N CYS A 284 18.52 -8.94 18.59
CA CYS A 284 17.56 -7.85 18.58
C CYS A 284 16.35 -8.19 19.48
N PRO A 285 15.63 -7.18 19.99
CA PRO A 285 14.34 -7.40 20.63
C PRO A 285 13.35 -8.10 19.69
N GLU A 286 12.51 -8.97 20.26
CA GLU A 286 11.45 -9.65 19.51
C GLU A 286 10.25 -8.74 19.18
N GLU A 287 10.16 -7.57 19.80
CA GLU A 287 9.06 -6.63 19.55
C GLU A 287 9.13 -6.05 18.13
N LEU A 288 8.00 -6.11 17.43
CA LEU A 288 7.85 -5.56 16.09
C LEU A 288 7.20 -4.18 16.17
N ALA A 289 7.68 -3.25 15.36
CA ALA A 289 6.98 -1.99 15.12
C ALA A 289 5.85 -2.16 14.10
N VAL A 290 5.92 -3.21 13.27
CA VAL A 290 4.84 -3.62 12.36
C VAL A 290 3.92 -4.61 13.09
N HIS A 291 2.66 -4.25 13.19
CA HIS A 291 1.60 -5.14 13.65
C HIS A 291 1.26 -6.16 12.56
N LEU A 292 1.43 -7.45 12.87
CA LEU A 292 1.06 -8.55 11.99
C LEU A 292 -0.24 -9.20 12.49
N GLY A 293 -1.34 -8.98 11.79
CA GLY A 293 -2.67 -9.50 12.11
C GLY A 293 -3.72 -9.10 11.07
N PHE A 294 -4.71 -9.98 10.84
CA PHE A 294 -5.84 -9.72 9.94
C PHE A 294 -7.06 -9.13 10.66
N ASP A 295 -7.10 -9.23 12.00
CA ASP A 295 -8.14 -8.64 12.82
C ASP A 295 -7.93 -7.12 13.00
N LEU A 296 -8.93 -6.46 13.58
CA LEU A 296 -8.85 -5.04 13.94
C LEU A 296 -7.86 -4.82 15.08
N CYS A 297 -7.11 -3.72 15.03
CA CYS A 297 -6.23 -3.33 16.13
C CYS A 297 -7.00 -3.08 17.45
N ALA A 298 -6.27 -3.01 18.56
CA ALA A 298 -6.88 -2.80 19.88
C ALA A 298 -7.62 -1.46 19.94
N GLU A 299 -7.06 -0.44 19.31
CA GLU A 299 -7.56 0.93 19.27
C GLU A 299 -8.88 1.03 18.50
N GLU A 300 -8.99 0.36 17.35
CA GLU A 300 -10.23 0.30 16.58
C GLU A 300 -11.32 -0.50 17.32
N ARG A 301 -10.97 -1.60 17.98
CA ARG A 301 -11.93 -2.34 18.83
C ARG A 301 -12.42 -1.50 20.02
N ALA A 302 -11.53 -0.75 20.66
CA ALA A 302 -11.90 0.17 21.73
C ALA A 302 -12.77 1.32 21.20
N PHE A 303 -12.45 1.85 20.01
CA PHE A 303 -13.29 2.84 19.31
C PHE A 303 -14.69 2.31 19.04
N LEU A 304 -14.82 1.08 18.54
CA LEU A 304 -16.11 0.47 18.24
C LEU A 304 -17.02 0.42 19.47
N SER A 305 -16.48 0.04 20.63
CA SER A 305 -17.25 0.02 21.89
C SER A 305 -17.76 1.42 22.26
N ARG A 306 -16.91 2.45 22.15
CA ARG A 306 -17.31 3.85 22.40
C ARG A 306 -18.34 4.34 21.37
N ARG A 307 -18.08 4.11 20.09
CA ARG A 307 -18.93 4.60 18.99
C ARG A 307 -20.30 3.95 19.02
N LYS A 308 -20.39 2.66 19.34
CA LYS A 308 -21.68 1.95 19.44
C LYS A 308 -22.61 2.54 20.49
N GLN A 309 -22.09 3.14 21.57
CA GLN A 309 -22.93 3.85 22.55
C GLN A 309 -23.58 5.09 21.94
N VAL A 310 -22.83 5.86 21.14
CA VAL A 310 -23.34 7.03 20.42
C VAL A 310 -24.36 6.59 19.37
N VAL A 311 -24.02 5.57 18.57
CA VAL A 311 -24.90 5.03 17.52
C VAL A 311 -26.20 4.47 18.10
N ALA A 312 -26.14 3.74 19.22
CA ALA A 312 -27.34 3.21 19.89
C ALA A 312 -28.32 4.31 20.28
N LYS A 313 -27.80 5.40 20.88
CA LYS A 313 -28.61 6.56 21.27
C LYS A 313 -29.20 7.27 20.06
N ALA A 314 -28.41 7.49 19.01
CA ALA A 314 -28.85 8.15 17.79
C ALA A 314 -29.91 7.32 17.06
N LEU A 315 -29.72 6.00 16.93
CA LEU A 315 -30.70 5.11 16.31
C LEU A 315 -32.02 5.06 17.10
N LYS A 316 -31.95 5.02 18.43
CA LYS A 316 -33.15 5.08 19.28
C LYS A 316 -33.97 6.35 18.98
N GLN A 317 -33.31 7.50 18.89
CA GLN A 317 -33.96 8.77 18.62
C GLN A 317 -34.49 8.85 17.18
N ALA A 318 -33.67 8.46 16.18
CA ALA A 318 -34.03 8.54 14.77
C ALA A 318 -35.16 7.59 14.37
N LEU A 319 -35.18 6.38 14.94
CA LEU A 319 -36.19 5.36 14.65
C LEU A 319 -37.37 5.36 15.63
N GLN A 320 -37.32 6.16 16.69
CA GLN A 320 -38.30 6.20 17.78
C GLN A 320 -38.49 4.81 18.43
N LEU A 321 -37.39 4.19 18.84
CA LEU A 321 -37.43 2.85 19.44
C LEU A 321 -37.92 2.89 20.90
N ASP A 322 -38.75 1.92 21.27
CA ASP A 322 -39.35 1.82 22.61
C ASP A 322 -38.33 1.47 23.70
N ARG A 323 -37.20 0.84 23.34
CA ARG A 323 -36.16 0.39 24.28
C ARG A 323 -34.76 0.82 23.84
N ASP A 324 -33.83 0.77 24.79
CA ASP A 324 -32.40 0.92 24.50
C ASP A 324 -31.87 -0.33 23.76
N LEU A 325 -30.96 -0.09 22.83
CA LEU A 325 -30.27 -1.13 22.06
C LEU A 325 -29.09 -1.69 22.84
N GLN A 326 -28.96 -3.02 22.84
CA GLN A 326 -27.75 -3.69 23.34
C GLN A 326 -26.62 -3.59 22.32
N GLU A 327 -25.36 -3.66 22.76
CA GLU A 327 -24.18 -3.45 21.91
C GLU A 327 -24.10 -4.42 20.71
N ASP A 328 -24.63 -5.63 20.85
CA ASP A 328 -24.69 -6.64 19.79
C ASP A 328 -25.87 -6.45 18.81
N GLU A 329 -26.86 -5.64 19.18
CA GLU A 329 -27.99 -5.24 18.34
C GLU A 329 -27.67 -4.01 17.49
N VAL A 330 -26.67 -3.20 17.88
CA VAL A 330 -26.28 -1.99 17.16
C VAL A 330 -25.68 -2.34 15.79
N PRO A 331 -26.33 -1.96 14.66
CA PRO A 331 -25.80 -2.20 13.33
C PRO A 331 -24.57 -1.31 13.07
N VAL A 332 -23.62 -1.85 12.32
CA VAL A 332 -22.43 -1.14 11.87
C VAL A 332 -22.75 -0.48 10.53
N ILE A 333 -22.78 0.85 10.52
CA ILE A 333 -23.14 1.66 9.35
C ILE A 333 -21.89 2.36 8.82
N GLY A 334 -21.65 2.27 7.52
CA GLY A 334 -20.54 2.93 6.83
C GLY A 334 -21.01 3.99 5.84
N ILE A 335 -20.33 5.13 5.77
CA ILE A 335 -20.37 6.04 4.60
C ILE A 335 -19.23 5.66 3.68
N MET A 336 -19.51 5.46 2.40
CA MET A 336 -18.52 5.25 1.34
C MET A 336 -18.59 6.41 0.37
N ALA A 337 -17.48 7.13 0.18
CA ALA A 337 -17.38 8.23 -0.77
C ALA A 337 -16.40 7.90 -1.91
N THR A 338 -16.77 8.19 -3.15
CA THR A 338 -15.90 8.03 -4.34
C THR A 338 -14.98 9.23 -4.54
N GLY A 339 -14.05 9.14 -5.48
CA GLY A 339 -13.23 10.27 -5.92
C GLY A 339 -13.95 11.19 -6.92
N GLY A 340 -13.32 12.32 -7.23
CA GLY A 340 -13.87 13.31 -8.18
C GLY A 340 -13.41 14.75 -7.95
N GLY A 341 -12.21 14.97 -7.38
CA GLY A 341 -11.66 16.31 -7.14
C GLY A 341 -12.53 17.20 -6.25
N THR A 342 -12.58 18.50 -6.59
CA THR A 342 -13.37 19.52 -5.87
C THR A 342 -14.87 19.24 -5.92
N ARG A 343 -15.35 18.57 -6.96
CA ARG A 343 -16.76 18.13 -7.07
C ARG A 343 -17.10 17.13 -5.99
N ALA A 344 -16.25 16.11 -5.81
CA ALA A 344 -16.43 15.12 -4.74
C ALA A 344 -16.35 15.79 -3.37
N MET A 345 -15.36 16.67 -3.16
CA MET A 345 -15.21 17.44 -1.92
C MET A 345 -16.49 18.24 -1.59
N THR A 346 -16.95 19.06 -2.54
CA THR A 346 -18.12 19.94 -2.36
C THR A 346 -19.40 19.14 -2.13
N SER A 347 -19.61 18.08 -2.92
CA SER A 347 -20.80 17.21 -2.81
C SER A 347 -20.85 16.51 -1.45
N LEU A 348 -19.71 16.02 -0.97
CA LEU A 348 -19.59 15.32 0.31
C LEU A 348 -19.94 16.22 1.50
N TYR A 349 -19.56 17.50 1.49
CA TYR A 349 -20.02 18.46 2.49
C TYR A 349 -21.55 18.56 2.54
N GLY A 350 -22.22 18.63 1.39
CA GLY A 350 -23.68 18.68 1.31
C GLY A 350 -24.33 17.42 1.86
N HIS A 351 -23.80 16.24 1.53
CA HIS A 351 -24.31 14.97 2.06
C HIS A 351 -24.12 14.84 3.58
N LEU A 352 -22.95 15.23 4.11
CA LEU A 352 -22.71 15.21 5.56
C LEU A 352 -23.61 16.21 6.29
N LEU A 353 -23.82 17.40 5.73
CA LEU A 353 -24.74 18.41 6.26
C LEU A 353 -26.17 17.86 6.35
N ALA A 354 -26.64 17.15 5.33
CA ALA A 354 -27.95 16.52 5.35
C ALA A 354 -28.04 15.44 6.42
N LEU A 355 -27.06 14.54 6.52
CA LEU A 355 -27.05 13.50 7.55
C LEU A 355 -27.03 14.11 8.97
N GLN A 356 -26.32 15.23 9.17
CA GLN A 356 -26.34 15.96 10.43
C GLN A 356 -27.72 16.55 10.72
N LYS A 357 -28.35 17.24 9.76
CA LYS A 357 -29.71 17.80 9.92
C LYS A 357 -30.77 16.74 10.22
N LEU A 358 -30.60 15.53 9.67
CA LEU A 358 -31.48 14.40 9.90
C LEU A 358 -31.21 13.68 11.23
N GLY A 359 -30.15 14.03 11.96
CA GLY A 359 -29.71 13.31 13.16
C GLY A 359 -29.17 11.90 12.87
N LEU A 360 -28.77 11.64 11.62
CA LEU A 360 -28.32 10.33 11.15
C LEU A 360 -26.80 10.20 11.09
N LEU A 361 -26.06 11.31 11.13
CA LEU A 361 -24.59 11.28 11.12
C LEU A 361 -24.03 10.54 12.35
N ASP A 362 -24.68 10.67 13.51
CA ASP A 362 -24.32 9.95 14.74
C ASP A 362 -24.60 8.44 14.67
N CYS A 363 -25.40 7.98 13.69
CA CYS A 363 -25.62 6.56 13.46
C CYS A 363 -24.45 5.90 12.72
N VAL A 364 -23.55 6.68 12.11
CA VAL A 364 -22.47 6.17 11.26
C VAL A 364 -21.29 5.71 12.11
N THR A 365 -20.75 4.52 11.86
CA THR A 365 -19.57 3.98 12.54
C THR A 365 -18.29 4.24 11.76
N TYR A 366 -18.31 3.99 10.44
CA TYR A 366 -17.15 4.13 9.56
C TYR A 366 -17.41 5.17 8.46
N PHE A 367 -16.37 5.87 8.03
CA PHE A 367 -16.44 6.82 6.94
C PHE A 367 -15.22 6.67 6.03
N SER A 368 -15.41 6.03 4.86
CA SER A 368 -14.33 5.81 3.90
C SER A 368 -14.37 6.78 2.73
N GLY A 369 -13.19 7.14 2.21
CA GLY A 369 -13.06 8.02 1.06
C GLY A 369 -11.73 7.84 0.31
N ILE A 370 -11.74 8.25 -0.95
CA ILE A 370 -10.58 8.27 -1.86
C ILE A 370 -10.54 9.60 -2.62
N SER A 371 -9.37 9.98 -3.14
CA SER A 371 -9.20 11.17 -3.98
C SER A 371 -9.84 12.43 -3.37
N GLY A 372 -10.52 13.27 -4.15
CA GLY A 372 -11.13 14.52 -3.66
C GLY A 372 -12.03 14.41 -2.41
N SER A 373 -12.62 13.25 -2.13
CA SER A 373 -13.38 13.05 -0.88
C SER A 373 -12.50 13.13 0.37
N THR A 374 -11.22 12.72 0.26
CA THR A 374 -10.27 12.78 1.37
C THR A 374 -9.99 14.20 1.82
N TRP A 375 -10.15 15.21 0.95
CA TRP A 375 -9.93 16.61 1.29
C TRP A 375 -10.99 17.13 2.28
N THR A 376 -12.25 16.72 2.08
CA THR A 376 -13.34 17.00 3.04
C THR A 376 -13.07 16.32 4.37
N MET A 377 -12.69 15.05 4.32
CA MET A 377 -12.38 14.27 5.52
C MET A 377 -11.19 14.88 6.27
N ALA A 378 -10.06 15.14 5.62
CA ALA A 378 -8.88 15.72 6.25
C ALA A 378 -9.18 17.06 6.94
N HIS A 379 -9.90 17.95 6.26
CA HIS A 379 -10.31 19.23 6.83
C HIS A 379 -11.23 19.06 8.06
N LEU A 380 -12.27 18.23 7.95
CA LEU A 380 -13.22 18.01 9.05
C LEU A 380 -12.56 17.37 10.27
N TYR A 381 -11.75 16.32 10.06
CA TYR A 381 -11.10 15.60 11.16
C TYR A 381 -9.94 16.37 11.80
N GLY A 382 -9.58 17.55 11.25
CA GLY A 382 -8.77 18.54 11.95
C GLY A 382 -9.45 19.16 13.18
N ASP A 383 -10.79 19.08 13.27
CA ASP A 383 -11.57 19.46 14.45
C ASP A 383 -12.09 18.21 15.18
N PRO A 384 -11.66 17.95 16.44
CA PRO A 384 -12.11 16.79 17.20
C PRO A 384 -13.63 16.67 17.39
N GLU A 385 -14.39 17.76 17.22
CA GLU A 385 -15.84 17.82 17.44
C GLU A 385 -16.64 18.10 16.16
N TRP A 386 -16.06 17.88 14.98
CA TRP A 386 -16.64 18.34 13.72
C TRP A 386 -18.09 17.89 13.48
N SER A 387 -18.45 16.64 13.78
CA SER A 387 -19.81 16.15 13.56
C SER A 387 -20.82 16.67 14.59
N GLN A 388 -20.32 17.18 15.72
CA GLN A 388 -21.09 17.70 16.85
C GLN A 388 -21.28 19.23 16.78
N LYS A 389 -20.63 19.90 15.83
CA LYS A 389 -20.73 21.33 15.54
C LYS A 389 -21.48 21.56 14.23
N ASP A 390 -22.04 22.75 14.04
CA ASP A 390 -22.70 23.10 12.77
C ASP A 390 -21.70 23.05 11.60
N LEU A 391 -21.97 22.16 10.63
CA LEU A 391 -21.13 21.96 9.45
C LEU A 391 -21.07 23.20 8.54
N LYS A 392 -21.94 24.20 8.72
CA LYS A 392 -21.86 25.46 7.97
C LYS A 392 -20.51 26.16 8.09
N GLY A 393 -19.84 26.11 9.24
CA GLY A 393 -18.54 26.74 9.42
C GLY A 393 -17.46 26.16 8.47
N PRO A 394 -17.20 24.85 8.51
CA PRO A 394 -16.31 24.18 7.55
C PRO A 394 -16.72 24.37 6.09
N ILE A 395 -18.02 24.38 5.79
CA ILE A 395 -18.55 24.61 4.44
C ILE A 395 -18.23 26.02 3.95
N SER A 396 -18.44 27.05 4.78
CA SER A 396 -18.09 28.43 4.45
C SER A 396 -16.59 28.60 4.21
N HIS A 397 -15.75 27.95 5.03
CA HIS A 397 -14.29 27.96 4.81
C HIS A 397 -13.92 27.38 3.44
N ALA A 398 -14.46 26.20 3.10
CA ALA A 398 -14.23 25.55 1.81
C ALA A 398 -14.73 26.40 0.63
N ARG A 399 -15.93 26.99 0.77
CA ARG A 399 -16.52 27.90 -0.23
C ARG A 399 -15.62 29.08 -0.55
N GLU A 400 -15.16 29.78 0.48
CA GLU A 400 -14.27 30.95 0.33
C GLU A 400 -12.95 30.57 -0.37
N HIS A 401 -12.38 29.42 -0.05
CA HIS A 401 -11.08 29.01 -0.60
C HIS A 401 -11.20 28.47 -2.03
N LEU A 402 -12.29 27.78 -2.36
CA LEU A 402 -12.58 27.36 -3.72
C LEU A 402 -12.93 28.54 -4.64
N ALA A 403 -13.49 29.63 -4.11
CA ALA A 403 -13.78 30.86 -4.86
C ALA A 403 -12.55 31.72 -5.18
N LYS A 404 -11.47 31.61 -4.39
CA LYS A 404 -10.23 32.36 -4.63
C LYS A 404 -9.54 31.94 -5.93
N SER A 405 -8.87 32.91 -6.56
CA SER A 405 -7.97 32.65 -7.68
C SER A 405 -6.86 31.68 -7.26
N LYS A 406 -6.68 30.60 -8.01
CA LYS A 406 -5.65 29.60 -7.74
C LYS A 406 -4.27 30.00 -8.27
N LEU A 407 -4.16 31.12 -8.98
CA LEU A 407 -2.88 31.65 -9.46
C LEU A 407 -1.97 32.12 -8.31
N GLU A 408 -2.54 32.52 -7.17
CA GLU A 408 -1.78 32.94 -5.98
C GLU A 408 -0.96 31.80 -5.36
N ALA A 409 -1.42 30.54 -5.50
CA ALA A 409 -0.64 29.35 -5.11
C ALA A 409 0.71 29.28 -5.82
N PHE A 410 0.85 30.04 -6.91
CA PHE A 410 1.99 30.03 -7.80
C PHE A 410 2.73 31.38 -7.82
N SER A 411 2.51 32.22 -6.81
CA SER A 411 3.33 33.43 -6.62
C SER A 411 4.79 33.05 -6.31
N PRO A 412 5.77 33.93 -6.64
CA PRO A 412 7.18 33.69 -6.32
C PRO A 412 7.42 33.36 -4.84
N GLU A 413 6.68 33.98 -3.92
CA GLU A 413 6.78 33.75 -2.48
C GLU A 413 6.31 32.35 -2.10
N CYS A 414 5.15 31.91 -2.62
CA CYS A 414 4.61 30.58 -2.40
C CYS A 414 5.57 29.51 -2.93
N LEU A 415 6.07 29.68 -4.16
CA LEU A 415 7.00 28.73 -4.78
C LEU A 415 8.33 28.65 -4.02
N ALA A 416 8.88 29.78 -3.57
CA ALA A 416 10.05 29.80 -2.71
C ALA A 416 9.80 29.12 -1.35
N SER A 417 8.58 29.21 -0.81
CA SER A 417 8.17 28.47 0.38
C SER A 417 8.15 26.96 0.12
N TYR A 418 7.54 26.51 -0.98
CA TYR A 418 7.50 25.09 -1.32
C TYR A 418 8.89 24.50 -1.52
N HIS A 419 9.77 25.22 -2.21
CA HIS A 419 11.15 24.79 -2.41
C HIS A 419 11.89 24.61 -1.07
N ARG A 420 11.77 25.59 -0.15
CA ARG A 420 12.39 25.50 1.18
C ARG A 420 11.85 24.31 1.96
N GLU A 421 10.56 24.05 1.87
CA GLU A 421 9.95 22.94 2.61
C GLU A 421 10.35 21.57 2.05
N LEU A 422 10.37 21.42 0.74
CA LEU A 422 10.85 20.19 0.09
C LEU A 422 12.34 19.96 0.38
N ALA A 423 13.16 21.02 0.40
CA ALA A 423 14.55 20.92 0.81
C ALA A 423 14.69 20.45 2.27
N GLN A 424 13.91 21.02 3.19
CA GLN A 424 13.89 20.60 4.59
C GLN A 424 13.43 19.14 4.75
N ARG A 425 12.42 18.69 4.01
CA ARG A 425 11.99 17.28 4.01
C ARG A 425 13.08 16.34 3.48
N ALA A 426 13.81 16.76 2.45
CA ALA A 426 14.93 16.00 1.93
C ALA A 426 16.07 15.89 2.97
N GLU A 427 16.39 16.98 3.68
CA GLU A 427 17.35 16.97 4.80
C GLU A 427 16.93 16.06 5.95
N GLN A 428 15.62 15.95 6.21
CA GLN A 428 15.05 15.01 7.18
C GLN A 428 15.12 13.54 6.72
N GLY A 429 15.46 13.29 5.46
CA GLY A 429 15.60 11.95 4.88
C GLY A 429 14.38 11.44 4.11
N HIS A 430 13.35 12.27 3.89
CA HIS A 430 12.24 11.90 3.03
C HIS A 430 12.64 11.97 1.56
N THR A 431 12.17 11.01 0.75
CA THR A 431 12.20 11.14 -0.71
C THR A 431 11.17 12.19 -1.13
N THR A 432 11.58 13.12 -1.99
CA THR A 432 10.74 14.26 -2.43
C THR A 432 10.44 14.17 -3.92
N THR A 433 9.14 14.14 -4.25
CA THR A 433 8.58 13.81 -5.57
C THR A 433 7.60 14.89 -6.05
N PHE A 434 7.03 14.72 -7.24
CA PHE A 434 5.92 15.59 -7.71
C PHE A 434 4.68 15.51 -6.82
N VAL A 435 4.46 14.38 -6.14
CA VAL A 435 3.34 14.20 -5.22
C VAL A 435 3.50 15.09 -3.99
N ASP A 436 4.73 15.27 -3.49
CA ASP A 436 5.00 16.18 -2.37
C ASP A 436 4.77 17.65 -2.77
N LEU A 437 5.15 18.06 -3.99
CA LEU A 437 4.80 19.39 -4.49
C LEU A 437 3.28 19.56 -4.61
N TRP A 438 2.59 18.55 -5.16
CA TRP A 438 1.14 18.58 -5.27
C TRP A 438 0.47 18.74 -3.90
N GLY A 439 0.95 18.03 -2.87
CA GLY A 439 0.46 18.18 -1.50
C GLY A 439 0.55 19.62 -0.98
N LEU A 440 1.69 20.29 -1.20
CA LEU A 440 1.89 21.69 -0.79
C LEU A 440 1.03 22.69 -1.58
N VAL A 441 0.89 22.47 -2.89
CA VAL A 441 0.03 23.28 -3.74
C VAL A 441 -1.42 23.12 -3.31
N LEU A 442 -1.87 21.88 -3.11
CA LEU A 442 -3.22 21.55 -2.67
C LEU A 442 -3.53 22.18 -1.30
N GLU A 443 -2.61 22.07 -0.34
CA GLU A 443 -2.74 22.70 0.98
C GLU A 443 -3.00 24.21 0.86
N PHE A 444 -2.23 24.89 0.01
CA PHE A 444 -2.44 26.31 -0.23
C PHE A 444 -3.78 26.59 -0.93
N MET A 445 -4.17 25.78 -1.93
CA MET A 445 -5.45 25.95 -2.61
C MET A 445 -6.65 25.75 -1.68
N LEU A 446 -6.54 24.84 -0.70
CA LEU A 446 -7.61 24.52 0.24
C LEU A 446 -7.65 25.45 1.46
N HIS A 447 -6.50 25.97 1.91
CA HIS A 447 -6.39 26.68 3.19
C HIS A 447 -5.69 28.05 3.13
N GLY A 448 -4.99 28.37 2.04
CA GLY A 448 -4.24 29.61 1.85
C GLY A 448 -3.06 29.81 2.82
N ARG A 449 -2.79 28.82 3.67
CA ARG A 449 -1.74 28.82 4.69
C ARG A 449 -1.33 27.39 5.01
N VAL A 450 -0.17 27.24 5.65
CA VAL A 450 0.27 25.95 6.19
C VAL A 450 -0.66 25.51 7.31
N VAL A 451 -1.10 24.26 7.25
CA VAL A 451 -1.96 23.60 8.25
C VAL A 451 -1.16 22.46 8.87
N ASP A 452 -0.67 22.67 10.09
CA ASP A 452 0.11 21.67 10.84
C ASP A 452 -0.81 20.60 11.49
N GLN A 453 -1.50 19.86 10.64
CA GLN A 453 -2.31 18.70 11.02
C GLN A 453 -1.67 17.42 10.50
N LYS A 454 -1.90 16.32 11.22
CA LYS A 454 -1.33 15.00 10.96
C LYS A 454 -2.40 13.94 11.10
N LEU A 455 -2.21 12.79 10.46
CA LEU A 455 -3.17 11.69 10.53
C LEU A 455 -3.29 11.14 11.96
N SER A 456 -2.16 11.02 12.68
CA SER A 456 -2.15 10.63 14.09
C SER A 456 -2.95 11.59 14.99
N GLY A 457 -2.96 12.88 14.65
CA GLY A 457 -3.71 13.92 15.37
C GLY A 457 -5.23 13.74 15.32
N GLN A 458 -5.74 13.08 14.27
CA GLN A 458 -7.17 12.78 14.13
C GLN A 458 -7.68 11.77 15.17
N ARG A 459 -6.79 11.11 15.94
CA ARG A 459 -7.20 10.27 17.07
C ARG A 459 -8.02 11.03 18.10
N ALA A 460 -7.74 12.33 18.30
CA ALA A 460 -8.51 13.20 19.18
C ALA A 460 -10.00 13.25 18.80
N ALA A 461 -10.31 13.15 17.50
CA ALA A 461 -11.69 13.12 16.99
C ALA A 461 -12.44 11.81 17.30
N LEU A 462 -11.79 10.82 17.92
CA LEU A 462 -12.30 9.47 18.11
C LEU A 462 -12.22 8.99 19.58
N GLU A 463 -11.60 9.78 20.46
CA GLU A 463 -11.36 9.42 21.87
C GLU A 463 -12.64 9.12 22.64
N ARG A 464 -13.77 9.74 22.27
CA ARG A 464 -15.09 9.51 22.88
C ARG A 464 -16.04 8.76 21.95
N GLY A 465 -15.58 8.32 20.78
CA GLY A 465 -16.45 7.80 19.72
C GLY A 465 -17.39 8.88 19.15
N GLN A 466 -17.04 10.15 19.28
CA GLN A 466 -17.90 11.28 18.93
C GLN A 466 -18.03 11.50 17.41
N ASN A 467 -17.05 11.05 16.61
CA ASN A 467 -17.14 11.02 15.15
C ASN A 467 -17.01 9.57 14.63
N PRO A 468 -17.46 9.28 13.39
CA PRO A 468 -17.13 8.03 12.71
C PRO A 468 -15.61 7.85 12.55
N LEU A 469 -15.11 6.61 12.41
CA LEU A 469 -13.70 6.38 12.09
C LEU A 469 -13.43 6.72 10.61
N PRO A 470 -12.51 7.66 10.30
CA PRO A 470 -12.16 7.95 8.91
C PRO A 470 -11.21 6.88 8.38
N LEU A 471 -11.49 6.43 7.15
CA LEU A 471 -10.72 5.43 6.43
C LEU A 471 -10.35 5.98 5.05
N PHE A 472 -9.06 6.22 4.83
CA PHE A 472 -8.55 6.71 3.55
C PHE A 472 -7.88 5.55 2.81
N LEU A 473 -7.97 5.51 1.49
CA LEU A 473 -7.40 4.43 0.68
C LEU A 473 -6.47 4.95 -0.41
N SER A 474 -5.42 4.19 -0.68
CA SER A 474 -4.61 4.26 -1.89
C SER A 474 -4.29 2.85 -2.39
N LEU A 475 -3.63 2.77 -3.54
CA LEU A 475 -3.13 1.52 -4.11
C LEU A 475 -1.61 1.55 -4.16
N SER A 476 -0.98 0.45 -3.76
CA SER A 476 0.42 0.18 -4.06
C SER A 476 0.52 -0.54 -5.40
N VAL A 477 1.38 -0.04 -6.29
CA VAL A 477 1.62 -0.61 -7.64
C VAL A 477 3.10 -0.93 -7.84
N LYS A 478 3.42 -1.74 -8.86
CA LYS A 478 4.80 -1.99 -9.27
C LYS A 478 5.19 -1.01 -10.39
N GLN A 479 6.23 -0.22 -10.16
CA GLN A 479 6.68 0.78 -11.12
C GLN A 479 7.43 0.12 -12.29
N ASN A 480 7.24 0.66 -13.50
CA ASN A 480 8.02 0.36 -14.72
C ASN A 480 8.08 -1.12 -15.14
N ASN A 481 7.09 -1.93 -14.77
CA ASN A 481 7.00 -3.32 -15.20
C ASN A 481 5.75 -3.56 -16.07
N LEU A 482 5.99 -3.68 -17.38
CA LEU A 482 4.98 -3.97 -18.42
C LEU A 482 4.16 -5.24 -18.17
N GLN A 483 4.70 -6.20 -17.42
CA GLN A 483 4.04 -7.47 -17.14
C GLN A 483 3.09 -7.39 -15.94
N THR A 484 3.16 -6.32 -15.13
CA THR A 484 2.40 -6.17 -13.88
C THR A 484 1.52 -4.92 -13.86
N LEU A 485 1.09 -4.44 -15.02
CA LEU A 485 0.30 -3.20 -15.13
C LEU A 485 -1.04 -3.28 -14.36
N ASP A 486 -1.65 -4.45 -14.24
CA ASP A 486 -2.88 -4.58 -13.45
C ASP A 486 -2.64 -4.98 -11.98
N PHE A 487 -1.38 -5.16 -11.56
CA PHE A 487 -1.05 -5.46 -10.16
C PHE A 487 -1.32 -4.24 -9.27
N LYS A 488 -2.13 -4.44 -8.24
CA LYS A 488 -2.50 -3.39 -7.30
C LYS A 488 -2.77 -3.99 -5.92
N GLU A 489 -2.42 -3.25 -4.88
CA GLU A 489 -2.64 -3.70 -3.50
C GLU A 489 -3.23 -2.56 -2.67
N TRP A 490 -4.37 -2.81 -2.03
CA TRP A 490 -5.04 -1.81 -1.21
C TRP A 490 -4.24 -1.48 0.05
N VAL A 491 -3.92 -0.20 0.20
CA VAL A 491 -3.32 0.38 1.41
C VAL A 491 -4.34 1.27 2.09
N GLU A 492 -4.70 0.89 3.31
CA GLU A 492 -5.63 1.60 4.16
C GLU A 492 -4.90 2.53 5.12
N PHE A 493 -5.47 3.71 5.36
CA PHE A 493 -5.00 4.69 6.31
C PHE A 493 -6.12 5.03 7.28
N SER A 494 -5.82 4.98 8.57
CA SER A 494 -6.68 5.45 9.63
C SER A 494 -5.85 6.21 10.67
N PRO A 495 -6.48 6.95 11.61
CA PRO A 495 -5.75 7.57 12.70
C PRO A 495 -5.06 6.58 13.65
N TYR A 496 -5.43 5.30 13.59
CA TYR A 496 -4.85 4.24 14.43
C TYR A 496 -3.71 3.50 13.75
N GLU A 497 -3.89 3.13 12.49
CA GLU A 497 -2.89 2.37 11.74
C GLU A 497 -3.02 2.55 10.21
N VAL A 498 -1.91 2.30 9.52
CA VAL A 498 -1.73 2.34 8.07
C VAL A 498 -1.19 0.99 7.62
N GLY A 499 -1.78 0.35 6.62
CA GLY A 499 -1.32 -0.98 6.24
C GLY A 499 -2.00 -1.64 5.06
N PHE A 500 -1.51 -2.84 4.74
CA PHE A 500 -1.98 -3.63 3.61
C PHE A 500 -3.04 -4.64 4.04
N LEU A 501 -4.23 -4.58 3.41
CA LEU A 501 -5.31 -5.54 3.66
C LEU A 501 -4.90 -6.97 3.29
N LYS A 502 -4.19 -7.12 2.16
CA LYS A 502 -3.72 -8.40 1.62
C LYS A 502 -2.77 -9.16 2.54
N TYR A 503 -1.88 -8.43 3.21
CA TYR A 503 -0.82 -9.04 4.04
C TYR A 503 -1.16 -9.08 5.52
N GLY A 504 -2.22 -8.38 5.96
CA GLY A 504 -2.55 -8.26 7.39
C GLY A 504 -1.40 -7.61 8.16
N ALA A 505 -0.85 -6.52 7.64
CA ALA A 505 0.34 -5.89 8.18
C ALA A 505 0.20 -4.37 8.20
N PHE A 506 0.36 -3.79 9.39
CA PHE A 506 0.03 -2.40 9.68
C PHE A 506 1.08 -1.73 10.57
N VAL A 507 1.20 -0.42 10.47
CA VAL A 507 2.02 0.43 11.36
C VAL A 507 1.20 1.62 11.86
N PRO A 508 1.49 2.17 13.05
CA PRO A 508 0.92 3.46 13.45
C PRO A 508 1.20 4.55 12.39
N PRO A 509 0.25 5.48 12.13
CA PRO A 509 0.42 6.49 11.08
C PRO A 509 1.65 7.37 11.28
N GLU A 510 2.05 7.64 12.52
CA GLU A 510 3.26 8.40 12.84
C GLU A 510 4.58 7.70 12.43
N LEU A 511 4.54 6.40 12.12
CA LEU A 511 5.69 5.66 11.61
C LEU A 511 5.65 5.46 10.09
N PHE A 512 4.55 5.79 9.42
CA PHE A 512 4.46 5.68 7.97
C PHE A 512 5.48 6.61 7.29
N GLY A 513 6.27 6.04 6.38
CA GLY A 513 7.40 6.71 5.71
C GLY A 513 8.75 6.53 6.41
N SER A 514 8.78 6.02 7.65
CA SER A 514 10.03 5.63 8.33
C SER A 514 10.67 4.40 7.67
N GLU A 515 11.94 4.12 7.98
CA GLU A 515 12.65 2.96 7.43
C GLU A 515 12.52 1.73 8.34
N PHE A 516 12.25 0.58 7.75
CA PHE A 516 12.03 -0.68 8.45
C PHE A 516 12.87 -1.81 7.85
N PHE A 517 13.11 -2.83 8.68
CA PHE A 517 13.64 -4.11 8.25
C PHE A 517 13.09 -5.23 9.12
N MET A 518 12.55 -6.28 8.49
CA MET A 518 12.03 -7.47 9.17
C MET A 518 11.01 -7.13 10.27
N GLY A 519 10.15 -6.13 10.02
CA GLY A 519 9.12 -5.66 10.96
C GLY A 519 9.60 -4.76 12.10
N ARG A 520 10.90 -4.46 12.18
CA ARG A 520 11.48 -3.54 13.19
C ARG A 520 11.76 -2.18 12.57
N LEU A 521 11.61 -1.13 13.37
CA LEU A 521 11.92 0.24 12.99
C LEU A 521 13.44 0.46 12.99
N MET A 522 14.02 0.76 11.83
CA MET A 522 15.46 1.03 11.67
C MET A 522 15.78 2.50 11.88
N LYS A 523 15.01 3.37 11.23
CA LYS A 523 15.16 4.82 11.33
C LYS A 523 13.79 5.48 11.35
N LYS A 524 13.51 6.14 12.47
CA LYS A 524 12.29 6.95 12.63
C LYS A 524 12.43 8.26 11.87
N LEU A 525 11.50 8.53 10.97
CA LEU A 525 11.34 9.84 10.35
C LEU A 525 10.18 10.60 11.02
N PRO A 526 10.17 11.95 10.95
CA PRO A 526 9.03 12.73 11.39
C PRO A 526 7.75 12.35 10.63
N GLU A 527 6.61 12.31 11.34
CA GLU A 527 5.32 12.13 10.69
C GLU A 527 5.05 13.31 9.74
N SER A 528 4.60 12.98 8.53
CA SER A 528 4.26 13.98 7.52
C SER A 528 2.98 14.73 7.87
N ARG A 529 2.91 16.01 7.51
CA ARG A 529 1.65 16.75 7.51
C ARG A 529 0.61 16.05 6.63
N ILE A 530 -0.66 16.24 6.97
CA ILE A 530 -1.79 15.60 6.30
C ILE A 530 -1.82 15.91 4.79
N CYS A 531 -1.37 17.10 4.38
CA CYS A 531 -1.32 17.50 2.98
C CYS A 531 -0.44 16.61 2.10
N PHE A 532 0.62 16.00 2.66
CA PHE A 532 1.42 15.02 1.92
C PHE A 532 0.65 13.71 1.69
N LEU A 533 -0.22 13.32 2.63
CA LEU A 533 -1.11 12.17 2.45
C LEU A 533 -2.26 12.50 1.50
N GLU A 534 -2.84 13.69 1.57
CA GLU A 534 -3.82 14.17 0.59
C GLU A 534 -3.21 14.23 -0.81
N GLY A 535 -1.94 14.61 -0.92
CA GLY A 535 -1.14 14.51 -2.13
C GLY A 535 -1.12 13.10 -2.69
N ILE A 536 -0.85 12.08 -1.86
CA ILE A 536 -0.87 10.66 -2.25
C ILE A 536 -2.28 10.20 -2.66
N TRP A 537 -3.28 10.46 -1.82
CA TRP A 537 -4.65 10.00 -2.05
C TRP A 537 -5.28 10.62 -3.30
N SER A 538 -4.76 11.76 -3.76
CA SER A 538 -5.24 12.50 -4.93
C SER A 538 -4.16 12.72 -5.99
N ASN A 539 -3.13 11.87 -6.07
CA ASN A 539 -2.03 12.07 -7.03
C ASN A 539 -2.43 11.84 -8.50
N ILE A 540 -3.71 11.54 -8.78
CA ILE A 540 -4.29 11.65 -10.13
C ILE A 540 -4.06 13.04 -10.74
N PHE A 541 -4.02 14.08 -9.92
CA PHE A 541 -3.71 15.45 -10.36
C PHE A 541 -2.22 15.65 -10.70
N SER A 542 -1.30 14.88 -10.10
CA SER A 542 0.14 15.01 -10.33
C SER A 542 0.53 14.60 -11.76
N LEU A 543 -0.08 13.58 -12.34
CA LEU A 543 0.17 13.19 -13.74
C LEU A 543 -0.37 14.24 -14.73
N ASN A 544 -1.52 14.83 -14.44
CA ASN A 544 -2.12 15.86 -15.31
C ASN A 544 -1.29 17.16 -15.28
N LEU A 545 -0.77 17.52 -14.11
CA LEU A 545 0.15 18.64 -13.95
C LEU A 545 1.42 18.47 -14.78
N LEU A 546 1.94 17.23 -14.82
CA LEU A 546 3.11 16.88 -15.60
C LEU A 546 2.83 16.94 -17.11
N ASP A 547 1.75 16.32 -17.57
CA ASP A 547 1.33 16.34 -18.99
C ASP A 547 1.12 17.78 -19.48
N ALA A 548 0.62 18.68 -18.62
CA ALA A 548 0.40 20.06 -18.99
C ALA A 548 1.69 20.92 -19.02
N TRP A 549 2.72 20.57 -18.23
CA TRP A 549 3.96 21.36 -18.17
C TRP A 549 5.08 20.85 -19.06
N TYR A 550 4.95 19.61 -19.55
CA TYR A 550 5.93 18.99 -20.41
C TYR A 550 5.27 18.39 -21.65
N ASP A 551 5.63 18.89 -22.83
CA ASP A 551 5.39 18.23 -24.12
C ASP A 551 6.25 16.95 -24.22
N PHE A 552 5.95 15.95 -23.40
CA PHE A 552 6.61 14.66 -23.45
C PHE A 552 6.04 13.83 -24.60
N THR A 553 6.53 14.09 -25.81
CA THR A 553 6.45 13.19 -26.97
C THR A 553 7.54 12.11 -26.94
N SER A 554 8.31 12.00 -25.86
CA SER A 554 9.39 11.02 -25.73
C SER A 554 8.86 9.61 -25.46
N SER A 555 9.49 8.64 -26.13
CA SER A 555 9.13 7.21 -26.25
C SER A 555 9.34 6.36 -24.99
N GLY A 556 9.21 6.93 -23.79
CA GLY A 556 9.83 6.38 -22.58
C GLY A 556 8.96 5.55 -21.62
N ASP A 557 7.64 5.74 -21.55
CA ASP A 557 6.85 5.09 -20.48
C ASP A 557 5.46 4.62 -20.92
N THR A 558 5.39 3.35 -21.30
CA THR A 558 4.18 2.62 -21.71
C THR A 558 3.15 2.47 -20.60
N TRP A 559 3.57 2.36 -19.34
CA TRP A 559 2.67 2.43 -18.17
C TRP A 559 1.89 3.74 -18.12
N ARG A 560 2.56 4.86 -18.41
CA ARG A 560 1.91 6.17 -18.48
C ARG A 560 0.88 6.21 -19.59
N GLN A 561 1.18 5.64 -20.76
CA GLN A 561 0.20 5.57 -21.85
C GLN A 561 -1.02 4.72 -21.46
N HIS A 562 -0.81 3.58 -20.80
CA HIS A 562 -1.90 2.73 -20.29
C HIS A 562 -2.76 3.45 -19.25
N ILE A 563 -2.14 4.11 -18.27
CA ILE A 563 -2.84 4.90 -17.25
C ILE A 563 -3.53 6.11 -17.88
N ARG A 564 -2.89 6.79 -18.84
CA ARG A 564 -3.49 7.88 -19.63
C ARG A 564 -4.73 7.41 -20.37
N ASP A 565 -4.70 6.23 -20.99
CA ASP A 565 -5.86 5.66 -21.66
C ASP A 565 -6.98 5.31 -20.67
N LYS A 566 -6.64 4.82 -19.46
CA LYS A 566 -7.60 4.63 -18.35
C LYS A 566 -8.19 5.95 -17.84
N ILE A 567 -7.38 7.00 -17.61
CA ILE A 567 -7.85 8.35 -17.23
C ILE A 567 -8.72 8.96 -18.32
N ARG A 568 -8.35 8.80 -19.60
CA ARG A 568 -9.18 9.23 -20.74
C ARG A 568 -10.51 8.49 -20.76
N GLY A 569 -10.55 7.22 -20.34
CA GLY A 569 -11.78 6.48 -20.11
C GLY A 569 -12.65 7.08 -19.00
N LEU A 570 -12.04 7.44 -17.86
CA LEU A 570 -12.70 8.11 -16.73
C LEU A 570 -13.24 9.50 -17.07
N GLY A 571 -12.62 10.18 -18.05
CA GLY A 571 -13.03 11.49 -18.57
C GLY A 571 -13.84 11.46 -19.87
N LYS A 572 -14.18 10.29 -20.43
CA LYS A 572 -15.00 10.20 -21.65
C LYS A 572 -16.46 10.49 -21.33
N GLU A 573 -16.92 11.67 -21.71
CA GLU A 573 -18.32 11.94 -21.97
C GLU A 573 -18.74 11.20 -23.26
N PRO A 574 -19.74 10.31 -23.23
CA PRO A 574 -20.23 9.70 -24.46
C PRO A 574 -21.13 10.66 -25.23
N GLY A 575 -20.81 10.89 -26.50
CA GLY A 575 -21.74 11.43 -27.49
C GLY A 575 -22.95 10.50 -27.70
N PRO A 576 -23.95 10.91 -28.50
CA PRO A 576 -25.25 10.26 -28.55
C PRO A 576 -25.19 8.78 -28.97
N LEU A 577 -26.00 7.98 -28.27
CA LEU A 577 -26.19 6.53 -28.41
C LEU A 577 -26.26 6.02 -29.85
N THR A 578 -25.36 5.11 -30.23
CA THR A 578 -25.63 4.08 -31.26
C THR A 578 -25.16 2.71 -30.74
N GLY A 579 -26.00 1.69 -30.92
CA GLY A 579 -25.88 0.37 -30.29
C GLY A 579 -24.77 -0.54 -30.88
N PRO A 580 -24.63 -1.77 -30.36
CA PRO A 580 -23.48 -2.62 -30.64
C PRO A 580 -23.68 -3.40 -31.94
N THR A 581 -22.82 -3.18 -32.94
CA THR A 581 -22.67 -4.11 -34.07
C THR A 581 -21.20 -4.29 -34.45
N SER A 582 -20.78 -5.56 -34.38
CA SER A 582 -19.75 -6.27 -35.14
C SER A 582 -18.54 -5.49 -35.69
N VAL A 583 -17.37 -5.92 -35.22
CA VAL A 583 -16.05 -5.64 -35.78
C VAL A 583 -16.00 -6.12 -37.24
N SER A 584 -15.75 -5.20 -38.17
CA SER A 584 -15.20 -5.51 -39.49
C SER A 584 -14.07 -4.53 -39.80
N LEU A 585 -12.94 -5.12 -40.20
CA LEU A 585 -11.73 -4.48 -40.68
C LEU A 585 -12.03 -3.67 -41.96
N ASP A 586 -11.25 -2.60 -42.16
CA ASP A 586 -11.10 -1.78 -43.37
C ASP A 586 -12.18 -0.72 -43.66
N SER A 587 -11.89 0.53 -43.28
CA SER A 587 -12.10 1.72 -44.12
C SER A 587 -11.47 2.97 -43.48
N GLU A 588 -10.68 3.69 -44.27
CA GLU A 588 -10.08 4.98 -43.95
C GLU A 588 -11.14 6.03 -43.55
N VAL A 589 -10.96 6.67 -42.40
CA VAL A 589 -11.82 7.77 -41.91
C VAL A 589 -11.14 9.11 -42.24
N PRO A 590 -11.84 10.08 -42.86
CA PRO A 590 -11.28 11.41 -43.15
C PRO A 590 -11.17 12.25 -41.86
N PRO A 591 -10.30 13.29 -41.82
CA PRO A 591 -9.99 14.00 -40.59
C PRO A 591 -11.21 14.77 -40.07
N ALA A 592 -11.67 14.38 -38.87
CA ALA A 592 -12.75 15.05 -38.16
C ALA A 592 -12.32 16.47 -37.77
N SER A 593 -13.17 17.44 -38.11
CA SER A 593 -13.13 18.83 -37.67
C SER A 593 -13.31 18.94 -36.14
N SER A 594 -12.32 19.55 -35.48
CA SER A 594 -12.40 20.34 -34.24
C SER A 594 -13.46 19.95 -33.19
N GLY A 595 -13.42 18.70 -32.72
CA GLY A 595 -13.99 18.31 -31.43
C GLY A 595 -12.85 18.10 -30.43
N THR A 596 -12.32 19.18 -29.86
CA THR A 596 -11.33 19.09 -28.79
C THR A 596 -12.00 18.52 -27.55
N SER A 597 -11.54 17.35 -27.10
CA SER A 597 -11.84 16.81 -25.75
C SER A 597 -11.62 17.90 -24.70
N SER A 598 -12.39 17.90 -23.62
CA SER A 598 -12.29 18.78 -22.43
C SER A 598 -10.99 18.57 -21.63
N TRP A 599 -9.86 18.53 -22.32
CA TRP A 599 -8.47 18.50 -21.86
C TRP A 599 -7.89 19.92 -22.02
N PRO A 600 -7.04 20.39 -21.09
CA PRO A 600 -7.41 21.50 -20.23
C PRO A 600 -7.29 22.90 -20.85
N GLU A 601 -8.40 23.64 -20.86
CA GLU A 601 -8.45 25.11 -20.83
C GLU A 601 -8.44 25.67 -19.38
N THR A 602 -7.94 24.92 -18.39
CA THR A 602 -7.77 25.46 -17.03
C THR A 602 -6.48 26.29 -16.94
N LEU A 603 -6.64 27.61 -16.74
CA LEU A 603 -5.56 28.61 -16.75
C LEU A 603 -4.31 28.25 -15.92
N TRP A 604 -4.47 27.52 -14.83
CA TRP A 604 -3.37 27.25 -13.89
C TRP A 604 -2.46 26.08 -14.29
N MET A 605 -2.93 25.18 -15.16
CA MET A 605 -2.12 24.06 -15.66
C MET A 605 -1.31 24.42 -16.91
N GLN A 606 -1.48 25.63 -17.46
CA GLN A 606 -0.85 25.98 -18.74
C GLN A 606 0.70 26.02 -18.66
N PRO A 607 1.42 25.47 -19.66
CA PRO A 607 2.89 25.40 -19.69
C PRO A 607 3.60 26.76 -19.73
N GLY A 608 2.86 27.86 -20.00
CA GLY A 608 3.37 29.23 -20.01
C GLY A 608 3.36 29.95 -18.64
N THR A 609 2.99 29.29 -17.56
CA THR A 609 2.94 29.90 -16.21
C THR A 609 4.33 30.07 -15.60
N ALA A 610 4.52 31.09 -14.74
CA ALA A 610 5.78 31.34 -14.02
C ALA A 610 6.24 30.12 -13.19
N LEU A 611 5.28 29.32 -12.73
CA LEU A 611 5.53 28.08 -12.02
C LEU A 611 6.13 26.97 -12.93
N ALA A 612 5.68 26.83 -14.18
CA ALA A 612 6.19 25.80 -15.09
C ALA A 612 7.66 26.08 -15.39
N GLN A 613 8.04 27.36 -15.52
CA GLN A 613 9.43 27.78 -15.70
C GLN A 613 10.30 27.53 -14.45
N MET A 614 9.77 27.74 -13.24
CA MET A 614 10.54 27.57 -12.00
C MET A 614 10.80 26.10 -11.64
N PHE A 615 9.83 25.21 -11.86
CA PHE A 615 9.94 23.79 -11.49
C PHE A 615 10.41 22.88 -12.62
N LYS A 616 10.45 23.35 -13.87
CA LYS A 616 10.99 22.61 -15.02
C LYS A 616 12.46 22.20 -14.85
N GLY A 617 13.24 22.90 -14.03
CA GLY A 617 14.63 22.51 -13.70
C GLY A 617 14.78 21.66 -12.42
N PHE A 618 13.92 21.85 -11.42
CA PHE A 618 14.04 21.20 -10.10
C PHE A 618 13.43 19.80 -10.06
N LEU A 619 12.40 19.54 -10.86
CA LEU A 619 11.66 18.27 -10.87
C LEU A 619 11.92 17.40 -12.11
N THR A 620 12.69 17.89 -13.09
CA THR A 620 12.96 17.19 -14.37
C THR A 620 13.63 15.83 -14.21
N SER A 621 14.34 15.62 -13.10
CA SER A 621 15.06 14.38 -12.78
C SER A 621 14.40 13.54 -11.67
N ARG A 622 13.25 13.98 -11.14
CA ARG A 622 12.64 13.34 -9.97
C ARG A 622 11.58 12.30 -10.33
N PRO A 623 11.41 11.25 -9.50
CA PRO A 623 10.34 10.29 -9.71
C PRO A 623 8.96 10.94 -9.68
N LEU A 624 8.06 10.44 -10.52
CA LEU A 624 6.71 10.97 -10.69
C LEU A 624 5.75 10.52 -9.60
N TYR A 625 6.02 9.37 -9.00
CA TYR A 625 5.17 8.72 -8.02
C TYR A 625 5.76 8.91 -6.63
N GLN A 626 4.90 8.82 -5.61
CA GLN A 626 5.40 8.87 -4.24
C GLN A 626 6.23 7.63 -3.94
N HIS A 627 7.49 7.83 -3.55
CA HIS A 627 8.31 6.79 -2.96
C HIS A 627 8.26 6.90 -1.45
N SER A 628 7.51 5.99 -0.84
CA SER A 628 7.53 5.81 0.61
C SER A 628 8.41 4.61 0.95
N SER A 629 9.20 4.71 2.01
CA SER A 629 9.91 3.55 2.55
C SER A 629 8.92 2.42 2.84
N ASN A 630 9.23 1.21 2.39
CA ASN A 630 8.36 0.07 2.59
C ASN A 630 8.50 -0.47 4.01
N PHE A 631 7.46 -0.32 4.83
CA PHE A 631 7.46 -0.87 6.18
C PHE A 631 7.43 -2.41 6.22
N LEU A 632 7.11 -3.07 5.10
CA LEU A 632 7.19 -4.53 4.94
C LEU A 632 8.58 -5.04 4.54
N ARG A 633 9.55 -4.15 4.29
CA ARG A 633 10.87 -4.50 3.74
C ARG A 633 11.53 -5.63 4.53
N GLY A 634 11.89 -6.68 3.80
CA GLY A 634 12.61 -7.84 4.32
C GLY A 634 11.74 -8.89 5.01
N LEU A 635 10.46 -8.60 5.31
CA LEU A 635 9.54 -9.65 5.76
C LEU A 635 9.42 -10.74 4.67
N GLN A 636 9.25 -11.98 5.10
CA GLN A 636 9.24 -13.13 4.20
C GLN A 636 7.83 -13.72 4.11
N MET A 637 7.48 -14.28 2.95
CA MET A 637 6.19 -14.97 2.80
C MET A 637 6.23 -16.28 3.57
N HIS A 638 5.19 -16.58 4.34
CA HIS A 638 5.00 -17.87 4.99
C HIS A 638 4.85 -18.98 3.95
N LYS A 639 5.30 -20.20 4.22
CA LYS A 639 5.29 -21.31 3.24
C LYS A 639 3.90 -21.61 2.63
N ASP A 640 2.85 -21.41 3.43
CA ASP A 640 1.45 -21.70 3.07
C ASP A 640 0.62 -20.44 2.80
N TYR A 641 1.25 -19.29 2.52
CA TYR A 641 0.53 -18.02 2.36
C TYR A 641 -0.57 -18.08 1.29
N CYS A 642 -0.35 -18.82 0.18
CA CYS A 642 -1.34 -19.01 -0.88
C CYS A 642 -2.59 -19.79 -0.45
N ALA A 643 -2.54 -20.51 0.68
CA ALA A 643 -3.70 -21.22 1.22
C ALA A 643 -4.48 -20.35 2.23
N GLN A 644 -3.96 -19.19 2.62
CA GLN A 644 -4.59 -18.32 3.60
C GLN A 644 -5.72 -17.53 2.97
N LYS A 645 -6.96 -17.77 3.42
CA LYS A 645 -8.18 -17.11 2.90
C LYS A 645 -8.03 -15.59 2.84
N ALA A 646 -7.49 -14.99 3.90
CA ALA A 646 -7.32 -13.55 4.00
C ALA A 646 -6.35 -12.97 2.96
N PHE A 647 -5.32 -13.72 2.56
CA PHE A 647 -4.44 -13.34 1.46
C PHE A 647 -5.13 -13.56 0.10
N THR A 648 -5.73 -14.74 -0.11
CA THR A 648 -6.35 -15.10 -1.39
C THR A 648 -7.53 -14.20 -1.77
N THR A 649 -8.27 -13.66 -0.79
CA THR A 649 -9.31 -12.66 -1.04
C THR A 649 -8.76 -11.44 -1.79
N TRP A 650 -7.52 -11.05 -1.51
CA TRP A 650 -6.91 -9.86 -2.08
C TRP A 650 -5.87 -10.17 -3.17
N ALA A 651 -5.80 -11.42 -3.63
CA ALA A 651 -4.82 -11.83 -4.62
C ALA A 651 -5.30 -11.55 -6.06
N ASP A 652 -4.44 -10.96 -6.89
CA ASP A 652 -4.69 -10.57 -8.30
C ASP A 652 -4.12 -11.59 -9.33
N CYS A 653 -3.72 -12.78 -8.86
CA CYS A 653 -3.61 -14.08 -9.57
C CYS A 653 -2.51 -14.37 -10.63
N GLN A 654 -1.50 -13.52 -10.86
CA GLN A 654 -0.25 -13.93 -11.55
C GLN A 654 1.04 -13.64 -10.75
N PRO A 655 1.31 -12.41 -10.26
CA PRO A 655 2.48 -12.17 -9.41
C PRO A 655 2.38 -12.80 -8.02
N ASP A 656 1.15 -13.09 -7.57
CA ASP A 656 0.90 -13.56 -6.20
C ASP A 656 1.31 -15.01 -5.96
N SER A 657 1.51 -15.79 -7.01
CA SER A 657 2.16 -17.11 -6.93
C SER A 657 3.69 -17.03 -6.84
N SER A 658 4.27 -15.85 -7.08
CA SER A 658 5.71 -15.61 -7.12
C SER A 658 6.13 -14.79 -5.89
N PRO A 659 6.46 -15.40 -4.74
CA PRO A 659 6.75 -14.68 -3.50
C PRO A 659 7.89 -13.65 -3.64
N ASN A 660 8.84 -13.91 -4.55
CA ASN A 660 9.98 -13.04 -4.82
C ASN A 660 9.59 -11.73 -5.53
N GLN A 661 8.39 -11.65 -6.09
CA GLN A 661 7.86 -10.46 -6.78
C GLN A 661 6.87 -9.68 -5.90
N LEU A 662 6.57 -10.16 -4.69
CA LEU A 662 5.64 -9.52 -3.78
C LEU A 662 6.28 -8.34 -3.04
N THR A 663 5.43 -7.46 -2.53
CA THR A 663 5.81 -6.19 -1.91
C THR A 663 6.80 -6.28 -0.74
N PRO A 664 6.82 -7.33 0.11
CA PRO A 664 7.83 -7.43 1.18
C PRO A 664 9.29 -7.46 0.69
N GLN A 665 9.53 -7.81 -0.58
CA GLN A 665 10.88 -7.81 -1.18
C GLN A 665 11.31 -6.44 -1.70
N GLU A 666 10.40 -5.47 -1.81
CA GLU A 666 10.69 -4.14 -2.32
C GLU A 666 11.22 -3.22 -1.20
N PRO A 667 12.22 -2.36 -1.48
CA PRO A 667 12.68 -1.37 -0.50
C PRO A 667 11.70 -0.20 -0.34
N GLN A 668 10.90 0.08 -1.37
CA GLN A 668 10.02 1.25 -1.46
C GLN A 668 8.64 0.86 -1.99
N LEU A 669 7.65 1.67 -1.63
CA LEU A 669 6.28 1.60 -2.13
C LEU A 669 6.06 2.68 -3.18
N CYS A 670 5.25 2.35 -4.19
CA CYS A 670 4.72 3.30 -5.16
C CYS A 670 3.20 3.41 -4.93
N LEU A 671 2.79 4.48 -4.24
CA LEU A 671 1.39 4.68 -3.87
C LEU A 671 0.67 5.61 -4.85
N VAL A 672 -0.51 5.21 -5.28
CA VAL A 672 -1.33 5.93 -6.27
C VAL A 672 -2.79 6.06 -5.82
N ASP A 673 -3.47 7.08 -6.34
CA ASP A 673 -4.90 7.31 -6.16
C ASP A 673 -5.70 6.07 -6.63
N ALA A 674 -6.67 5.63 -5.83
CA ALA A 674 -7.55 4.52 -6.18
C ALA A 674 -8.32 4.77 -7.50
N GLY A 675 -8.59 6.05 -7.80
CA GLY A 675 -9.23 6.52 -9.03
C GLY A 675 -8.51 6.11 -10.32
N TYR A 676 -7.23 5.71 -10.27
CA TYR A 676 -6.55 5.13 -11.43
C TYR A 676 -7.08 3.77 -11.88
N PHE A 677 -7.75 3.04 -10.98
CA PHE A 677 -8.22 1.68 -11.22
C PHE A 677 -9.73 1.55 -11.03
N ILE A 678 -10.20 1.64 -9.79
CA ILE A 678 -11.62 1.54 -9.45
C ILE A 678 -11.93 2.68 -8.48
N ASN A 679 -12.86 3.55 -8.87
CA ASN A 679 -13.21 4.76 -8.12
C ASN A 679 -14.06 4.48 -6.86
N THR A 680 -13.65 3.51 -6.03
CA THR A 680 -14.39 3.04 -4.86
C THR A 680 -13.52 3.06 -3.60
N SER A 681 -14.13 3.39 -2.45
CA SER A 681 -13.49 3.26 -1.13
C SER A 681 -14.01 2.05 -0.34
N CYS A 682 -14.80 1.18 -0.97
CA CYS A 682 -15.42 0.01 -0.35
C CYS A 682 -14.44 -1.04 0.24
N PRO A 683 -13.25 -1.31 -0.33
CA PRO A 683 -12.35 -2.35 0.18
C PRO A 683 -12.03 -2.25 1.68
N ALA A 684 -11.87 -1.04 2.20
CA ALA A 684 -11.68 -0.81 3.63
C ALA A 684 -12.85 -1.37 4.47
N MET A 685 -14.08 -1.24 3.99
CA MET A 685 -15.27 -1.72 4.70
C MET A 685 -15.30 -3.25 4.85
N PHE A 686 -14.62 -3.98 3.96
CA PHE A 686 -14.60 -5.45 3.96
C PHE A 686 -13.39 -6.04 4.70
N ARG A 687 -12.62 -5.21 5.42
CA ARG A 687 -11.60 -5.70 6.34
C ARG A 687 -12.23 -6.65 7.39
N PRO A 688 -11.65 -7.83 7.63
CA PRO A 688 -12.14 -8.75 8.66
C PRO A 688 -12.33 -8.06 10.01
N GLY A 689 -13.49 -8.29 10.62
CA GLY A 689 -13.88 -7.70 11.90
C GLY A 689 -14.83 -6.50 11.80
N ARG A 690 -14.87 -5.76 10.69
CA ARG A 690 -15.76 -4.57 10.56
C ARG A 690 -17.24 -4.92 10.43
N ARG A 691 -17.57 -6.00 9.70
CA ARG A 691 -18.93 -6.58 9.61
C ARG A 691 -20.04 -5.54 9.42
N LEU A 692 -19.93 -4.74 8.35
CA LEU A 692 -20.94 -3.70 8.05
C LEU A 692 -22.29 -4.34 7.74
N ASP A 693 -23.35 -3.71 8.23
CA ASP A 693 -24.73 -4.09 7.95
C ASP A 693 -25.37 -3.16 6.90
N LEU A 694 -24.98 -1.88 6.88
CA LEU A 694 -25.47 -0.86 5.95
C LEU A 694 -24.30 -0.02 5.41
N ILE A 695 -24.27 0.18 4.10
CA ILE A 695 -23.37 1.10 3.40
C ILE A 695 -24.20 2.21 2.75
N ILE A 696 -23.92 3.45 3.12
CA ILE A 696 -24.41 4.65 2.44
C ILE A 696 -23.33 5.08 1.44
N SER A 697 -23.54 4.76 0.17
CA SER A 697 -22.62 5.00 -0.94
C SER A 697 -22.93 6.34 -1.61
N PHE A 698 -22.04 7.32 -1.49
CA PHE A 698 -22.08 8.57 -2.26
C PHE A 698 -21.15 8.48 -3.47
N ASP A 699 -21.73 8.58 -4.66
CA ASP A 699 -21.02 8.48 -5.94
C ASP A 699 -21.02 9.82 -6.67
N TYR A 700 -19.82 10.31 -6.98
CA TYR A 700 -19.56 11.56 -7.67
C TYR A 700 -19.08 11.30 -9.09
N SER A 701 -19.70 10.42 -9.84
CA SER A 701 -19.49 10.25 -11.28
C SER A 701 -20.52 11.09 -12.06
N LEU A 702 -20.13 11.79 -13.14
CA LEU A 702 -21.06 12.65 -13.92
C LEU A 702 -21.90 11.85 -14.92
N SER A 703 -21.32 10.82 -15.56
CA SER A 703 -21.88 10.16 -16.72
C SER A 703 -22.40 8.74 -16.45
N SER A 704 -21.81 8.04 -15.47
CA SER A 704 -22.06 6.63 -15.19
C SER A 704 -22.45 6.40 -13.73
N PRO A 705 -23.71 6.68 -13.34
CA PRO A 705 -24.12 6.71 -11.94
C PRO A 705 -23.99 5.38 -11.20
N PHE A 706 -23.96 4.23 -11.89
CA PHE A 706 -23.88 2.91 -11.26
C PHE A 706 -22.58 2.14 -11.57
N GLU A 707 -21.73 2.64 -12.45
CA GLU A 707 -20.59 1.88 -12.99
C GLU A 707 -19.60 1.51 -11.89
N VAL A 708 -19.26 2.45 -11.01
CA VAL A 708 -18.35 2.22 -9.88
C VAL A 708 -18.89 1.13 -8.95
N LEU A 709 -20.19 1.18 -8.64
CA LEU A 709 -20.82 0.21 -7.75
C LEU A 709 -20.89 -1.18 -8.41
N GLN A 710 -21.15 -1.24 -9.72
CA GLN A 710 -21.15 -2.49 -10.49
C GLN A 710 -19.74 -3.11 -10.59
N GLN A 711 -18.71 -2.30 -10.83
CA GLN A 711 -17.32 -2.75 -10.84
C GLN A 711 -16.90 -3.28 -9.47
N THR A 712 -17.28 -2.59 -8.39
CA THR A 712 -17.04 -3.03 -7.00
C THR A 712 -17.72 -4.38 -6.74
N GLU A 713 -18.98 -4.54 -7.15
CA GLU A 713 -19.74 -5.78 -7.00
C GLU A 713 -19.07 -6.95 -7.75
N LEU A 714 -18.64 -6.73 -8.99
CA LEU A 714 -17.96 -7.75 -9.80
C LEU A 714 -16.62 -8.16 -9.19
N ASP A 715 -15.81 -7.20 -8.74
CA ASP A 715 -14.53 -7.45 -8.06
C ASP A 715 -14.73 -8.23 -6.76
N PHE A 716 -15.72 -7.85 -5.95
CA PHE A 716 -16.01 -8.55 -4.69
C PHE A 716 -16.55 -9.95 -4.92
N ARG A 717 -17.42 -10.14 -5.92
CA ARG A 717 -17.91 -11.46 -6.30
C ARG A 717 -16.76 -12.37 -6.76
N ALA A 718 -15.82 -11.85 -7.56
CA ALA A 718 -14.65 -12.60 -7.99
C ALA A 718 -13.76 -13.04 -6.80
N ARG A 719 -13.74 -12.25 -5.73
CA ARG A 719 -12.99 -12.51 -4.49
C ARG A 719 -13.78 -13.29 -3.42
N GLY A 720 -15.03 -13.65 -3.70
CA GLY A 720 -15.92 -14.33 -2.75
C GLY A 720 -16.32 -13.47 -1.53
N LEU A 721 -16.30 -12.14 -1.67
CA LEU A 721 -16.80 -11.21 -0.65
C LEU A 721 -18.31 -11.01 -0.82
N PRO A 722 -19.10 -11.05 0.28
CA PRO A 722 -20.55 -10.93 0.19
C PRO A 722 -20.96 -9.49 -0.13
N PHE A 723 -21.56 -9.26 -1.31
CA PHE A 723 -22.05 -7.95 -1.76
C PHE A 723 -23.38 -8.13 -2.50
N PRO A 724 -24.36 -7.21 -2.35
CA PRO A 724 -25.64 -7.33 -3.04
C PRO A 724 -25.49 -7.14 -4.56
N ARG A 725 -26.36 -7.78 -5.33
CA ARG A 725 -26.41 -7.59 -6.80
C ARG A 725 -26.76 -6.14 -7.14
N VAL A 726 -25.97 -5.54 -8.04
CA VAL A 726 -26.17 -4.17 -8.51
C VAL A 726 -26.80 -4.18 -9.90
N GLU A 727 -28.12 -4.37 -9.93
CA GLU A 727 -28.90 -4.50 -11.16
C GLU A 727 -29.94 -3.37 -11.26
N PRO A 728 -29.53 -2.13 -11.61
CA PRO A 728 -30.46 -1.03 -11.78
C PRO A 728 -31.41 -1.29 -12.95
N SER A 729 -32.69 -0.96 -12.76
CA SER A 729 -33.72 -1.14 -13.79
C SER A 729 -33.42 -0.31 -15.04
N PRO A 730 -33.94 -0.68 -16.24
CA PRO A 730 -33.77 0.15 -17.44
C PRO A 730 -34.26 1.59 -17.26
N LYS A 731 -35.24 1.81 -16.38
CA LYS A 731 -35.72 3.15 -16.01
C LYS A 731 -34.67 3.89 -15.18
N ASP A 732 -34.14 3.26 -14.14
CA ASP A 732 -33.13 3.88 -13.27
C ASP A 732 -31.82 4.15 -14.03
N ARG A 733 -31.46 3.32 -15.02
CA ARG A 733 -30.31 3.58 -15.91
C ARG A 733 -30.48 4.82 -16.80
N ARG A 734 -31.71 5.09 -17.26
CA ARG A 734 -32.00 6.26 -18.11
C ARG A 734 -32.23 7.53 -17.31
N GLN A 735 -32.86 7.40 -16.15
CA GLN A 735 -33.25 8.49 -15.27
C GLN A 735 -32.99 8.06 -13.82
N PRO A 736 -31.73 8.14 -13.35
CA PRO A 736 -31.39 7.80 -11.99
C PRO A 736 -32.10 8.74 -11.01
N ARG A 737 -32.65 8.14 -9.94
CA ARG A 737 -33.21 8.84 -8.77
C ARG A 737 -32.10 9.21 -7.78
N GLU A 738 -32.46 10.00 -6.79
CA GLU A 738 -31.58 10.48 -5.72
C GLU A 738 -31.00 9.33 -4.87
N CYS A 739 -31.75 8.25 -4.68
CA CYS A 739 -31.34 7.11 -3.86
C CYS A 739 -31.85 5.78 -4.44
N HIS A 740 -30.99 4.76 -4.41
CA HIS A 740 -31.27 3.39 -4.85
C HIS A 740 -30.89 2.41 -3.74
N LEU A 741 -31.79 1.48 -3.44
CA LEU A 741 -31.56 0.42 -2.45
C LEU A 741 -31.14 -0.86 -3.17
N PHE A 742 -29.99 -1.40 -2.81
CA PHE A 742 -29.52 -2.73 -3.20
C PHE A 742 -29.37 -3.59 -1.95
N SER A 743 -29.99 -4.76 -1.95
CA SER A 743 -29.93 -5.70 -0.84
C SER A 743 -30.12 -7.11 -1.38
N ASP A 744 -29.47 -8.09 -0.77
CA ASP A 744 -29.69 -9.50 -1.07
C ASP A 744 -30.21 -10.23 0.19
N PRO A 745 -31.53 -10.35 0.37
CA PRO A 745 -32.10 -11.06 1.51
C PRO A 745 -31.70 -12.55 1.59
N ALA A 746 -31.24 -13.15 0.48
CA ALA A 746 -30.76 -14.54 0.47
C ALA A 746 -29.33 -14.66 1.03
N CYS A 747 -28.60 -13.55 1.16
CA CYS A 747 -27.26 -13.49 1.74
C CYS A 747 -27.22 -12.50 2.91
N PRO A 748 -27.62 -12.90 4.13
CA PRO A 748 -27.63 -12.02 5.31
C PRO A 748 -26.26 -11.45 5.71
N GLU A 749 -25.17 -12.06 5.22
CA GLU A 749 -23.80 -11.58 5.41
C GLU A 749 -23.45 -10.39 4.51
N ALA A 750 -24.20 -10.19 3.41
CA ALA A 750 -24.01 -9.05 2.52
C ALA A 750 -24.64 -7.78 3.12
N PRO A 751 -23.93 -6.64 3.11
CA PRO A 751 -24.50 -5.41 3.61
C PRO A 751 -25.64 -4.93 2.72
N VAL A 752 -26.61 -4.25 3.31
CA VAL A 752 -27.55 -3.41 2.57
C VAL A 752 -26.78 -2.21 2.03
N VAL A 753 -27.03 -1.81 0.78
CA VAL A 753 -26.39 -0.65 0.15
C VAL A 753 -27.45 0.37 -0.24
N LEU A 754 -27.35 1.58 0.32
CA LEU A 754 -28.06 2.76 -0.15
C LEU A 754 -27.11 3.58 -1.02
N HIS A 755 -27.41 3.66 -2.30
CA HIS A 755 -26.56 4.31 -3.28
C HIS A 755 -27.16 5.64 -3.74
N PHE A 756 -26.37 6.70 -3.62
CA PHE A 756 -26.69 8.08 -3.94
C PHE A 756 -25.80 8.54 -5.11
N PRO A 757 -26.30 8.46 -6.36
CA PRO A 757 -25.59 9.01 -7.50
C PRO A 757 -25.71 10.54 -7.52
N LEU A 758 -24.70 11.23 -8.04
CA LEU A 758 -24.75 12.67 -8.23
C LEU A 758 -25.68 13.05 -9.38
N VAL A 759 -26.95 13.34 -9.05
CA VAL A 759 -28.00 13.61 -10.03
C VAL A 759 -28.84 14.83 -9.65
N ASN A 760 -29.23 15.62 -10.64
CA ASN A 760 -30.21 16.69 -10.49
C ASN A 760 -31.59 16.21 -10.97
N ALA A 761 -32.25 15.39 -10.15
CA ALA A 761 -33.53 14.75 -10.48
C ALA A 761 -34.72 15.61 -10.03
N SER A 762 -35.23 15.46 -8.81
CA SER A 762 -36.39 16.24 -8.32
C SER A 762 -36.02 17.63 -7.81
N PHE A 763 -34.74 17.88 -7.50
CA PHE A 763 -34.24 19.17 -6.99
C PHE A 763 -34.48 20.34 -7.95
N LYS A 764 -34.48 20.07 -9.26
CA LYS A 764 -34.79 21.07 -10.29
C LYS A 764 -36.17 21.71 -10.12
N ASP A 765 -37.12 20.96 -9.55
CA ASP A 765 -38.50 21.36 -9.36
C ASP A 765 -38.82 21.71 -7.90
N HIS A 766 -37.94 21.36 -6.95
CA HIS A 766 -38.20 21.47 -5.51
C HIS A 766 -37.07 22.17 -4.76
N SER A 767 -37.40 23.10 -3.86
CA SER A 767 -36.42 23.80 -3.01
C SER A 767 -36.16 23.06 -1.70
N ALA A 768 -37.11 22.23 -1.26
CA ALA A 768 -36.98 21.33 -0.10
C ALA A 768 -37.84 20.07 -0.34
N PRO A 769 -37.63 18.96 0.41
CA PRO A 769 -38.47 17.77 0.28
C PRO A 769 -39.96 18.12 0.39
N GLY A 770 -40.73 17.84 -0.66
CA GLY A 770 -42.17 18.14 -0.74
C GLY A 770 -42.54 19.61 -1.03
N VAL A 771 -41.58 20.51 -1.26
CA VAL A 771 -41.81 21.95 -1.51
C VAL A 771 -41.43 22.30 -2.94
N GLN A 772 -42.42 22.63 -3.78
CA GLN A 772 -42.19 23.06 -5.17
C GLN A 772 -41.58 24.46 -5.24
N ARG A 773 -40.69 24.67 -6.21
CA ARG A 773 -40.10 25.98 -6.50
C ARG A 773 -41.13 26.91 -7.12
N GLY A 774 -41.14 28.17 -6.68
CA GLY A 774 -41.85 29.24 -7.37
C GLY A 774 -41.13 29.67 -8.66
N PRO A 775 -41.77 30.46 -9.54
CA PRO A 775 -41.18 30.89 -10.81
C PRO A 775 -39.83 31.62 -10.67
N ALA A 776 -39.64 32.37 -9.58
CA ALA A 776 -38.41 33.12 -9.30
C ALA A 776 -37.24 32.23 -8.83
N GLU A 777 -37.52 31.02 -8.33
CA GLU A 777 -36.53 30.11 -7.74
C GLU A 777 -36.17 28.93 -8.67
N LEU A 778 -36.83 28.84 -9.84
CA LEU A 778 -36.63 27.77 -10.82
C LEU A 778 -35.18 27.69 -11.31
N SER A 779 -34.55 28.84 -11.57
CA SER A 779 -33.17 28.91 -12.04
C SER A 779 -32.18 28.30 -11.04
N ALA A 780 -32.42 28.46 -9.74
CA ALA A 780 -31.59 27.87 -8.68
C ALA A 780 -31.68 26.34 -8.61
N GLY A 781 -32.68 25.72 -9.26
CA GLY A 781 -32.76 24.27 -9.43
C GLY A 781 -32.10 23.76 -10.72
N GLN A 782 -31.76 24.64 -11.66
CA GLN A 782 -31.16 24.25 -12.95
C GLN A 782 -29.64 24.15 -12.84
N ILE A 783 -29.16 23.02 -12.34
CA ILE A 783 -27.73 22.73 -12.20
C ILE A 783 -27.25 21.96 -13.42
N ASP A 784 -26.25 22.52 -14.10
CA ASP A 784 -25.55 21.86 -15.20
C ASP A 784 -24.45 20.92 -14.68
N LEU A 785 -24.78 19.64 -14.57
CA LEU A 785 -23.82 18.60 -14.15
C LEU A 785 -23.06 17.99 -15.33
N THR A 786 -23.60 18.01 -16.55
CA THR A 786 -23.10 17.18 -17.66
C THR A 786 -22.89 17.94 -18.97
N GLY A 787 -23.16 19.24 -19.01
CA GLY A 787 -22.90 20.08 -20.17
C GLY A 787 -21.42 20.41 -20.31
N VAL A 788 -21.01 20.77 -21.52
CA VAL A 788 -19.63 21.18 -21.87
C VAL A 788 -19.16 22.37 -21.02
N SER A 789 -20.09 23.21 -20.57
CA SER A 789 -19.86 24.36 -19.69
C SER A 789 -19.92 24.05 -18.20
N SER A 790 -20.11 22.78 -17.81
CA SER A 790 -20.28 22.42 -16.40
C SER A 790 -19.05 22.86 -15.58
N PRO A 791 -19.25 23.61 -14.49
CA PRO A 791 -18.14 24.03 -13.63
C PRO A 791 -17.58 22.84 -12.81
N TYR A 792 -18.25 21.68 -12.81
CA TYR A 792 -17.93 20.58 -11.92
C TYR A 792 -17.03 19.50 -12.53
N SER A 793 -16.27 19.86 -13.58
CA SER A 793 -15.27 18.98 -14.17
C SER A 793 -14.20 18.58 -13.13
N MET A 794 -13.63 17.39 -13.30
CA MET A 794 -12.66 16.82 -12.34
C MET A 794 -11.48 17.76 -12.05
N PHE A 795 -11.03 18.51 -13.06
CA PHE A 795 -9.82 19.35 -12.97
C PHE A 795 -10.10 20.81 -12.59
N ASN A 796 -11.38 21.20 -12.48
CA ASN A 796 -11.69 22.56 -12.06
C ASN A 796 -11.45 22.74 -10.56
N MET A 797 -10.44 23.51 -10.19
CA MET A 797 -10.10 23.83 -8.79
C MET A 797 -10.73 25.16 -8.32
N THR A 798 -11.47 25.87 -9.18
CA THR A 798 -12.06 27.18 -8.86
C THR A 798 -13.56 27.17 -9.14
N TYR A 799 -14.36 27.26 -8.08
CA TYR A 799 -15.82 27.37 -8.19
C TYR A 799 -16.23 28.79 -7.85
N LYS A 800 -17.20 29.34 -8.59
CA LYS A 800 -17.89 30.53 -8.09
C LYS A 800 -18.65 30.15 -6.81
N GLU A 801 -18.90 31.11 -5.94
CA GLU A 801 -19.66 30.83 -4.71
C GLU A 801 -21.04 30.25 -5.05
N GLU A 802 -21.68 30.74 -6.13
CA GLU A 802 -22.98 30.25 -6.58
C GLU A 802 -22.91 28.78 -7.04
N ASP A 803 -21.89 28.40 -7.80
CA ASP A 803 -21.70 27.03 -8.27
C ASP A 803 -21.43 26.09 -7.07
N PHE A 804 -20.60 26.52 -6.12
CA PHE A 804 -20.35 25.78 -4.88
C PHE A 804 -21.65 25.59 -4.08
N ASP A 805 -22.38 26.68 -3.82
CA ASP A 805 -23.61 26.65 -3.04
C ASP A 805 -24.69 25.80 -3.71
N CYS A 806 -24.81 25.84 -5.04
CA CYS A 806 -25.73 24.99 -5.79
C CYS A 806 -25.41 23.50 -5.60
N LEU A 807 -24.15 23.10 -5.72
CA LEU A 807 -23.75 21.70 -5.58
C LEU A 807 -23.94 21.19 -4.14
N VAL A 808 -23.61 22.00 -3.13
CA VAL A 808 -23.87 21.68 -1.72
C VAL A 808 -25.37 21.52 -1.47
N GLN A 809 -26.20 22.43 -1.96
CA GLN A 809 -27.65 22.39 -1.79
C GLN A 809 -28.30 21.20 -2.48
N LEU A 810 -27.84 20.85 -3.69
CA LEU A 810 -28.29 19.66 -4.40
C LEU A 810 -28.02 18.39 -3.57
N CYS A 811 -26.80 18.27 -3.06
CA CYS A 811 -26.38 17.10 -2.29
C CYS A 811 -27.05 17.03 -0.91
N ASP A 812 -27.30 18.17 -0.26
CA ASP A 812 -28.12 18.27 0.95
C ASP A 812 -29.56 17.81 0.68
N TYR A 813 -30.15 18.30 -0.41
CA TYR A 813 -31.50 17.96 -0.79
C TYR A 813 -31.65 16.47 -1.10
N ASN A 814 -30.77 15.88 -1.92
CA ASN A 814 -30.90 14.48 -2.38
C ASN A 814 -30.91 13.48 -1.21
N VAL A 815 -30.13 13.75 -0.16
CA VAL A 815 -30.12 12.92 1.06
C VAL A 815 -31.39 13.16 1.88
N ARG A 816 -31.80 14.42 2.07
CA ARG A 816 -33.01 14.76 2.83
C ARG A 816 -34.29 14.27 2.18
N SER A 817 -34.39 14.30 0.85
CA SER A 817 -35.53 13.75 0.11
C SER A 817 -35.61 12.23 0.19
N SER A 818 -34.51 11.58 0.58
CA SER A 818 -34.40 10.12 0.74
C SER A 818 -34.51 9.64 2.18
N GLN A 819 -34.91 10.52 3.13
CA GLN A 819 -34.97 10.22 4.56
C GLN A 819 -35.74 8.92 4.87
N ASP A 820 -36.93 8.75 4.28
CA ASP A 820 -37.77 7.57 4.54
C ASP A 820 -37.08 6.27 4.11
N THR A 821 -36.40 6.27 2.96
CA THR A 821 -35.62 5.13 2.46
C THR A 821 -34.46 4.81 3.39
N ILE A 822 -33.76 5.83 3.91
CA ILE A 822 -32.67 5.65 4.87
C ILE A 822 -33.21 5.03 6.17
N LEU A 823 -34.29 5.59 6.73
CA LEU A 823 -34.91 5.06 7.96
C LEU A 823 -35.43 3.63 7.76
N GLN A 824 -35.96 3.30 6.57
CA GLN A 824 -36.39 1.94 6.23
C GLN A 824 -35.21 0.95 6.19
N ALA A 825 -34.09 1.34 5.56
CA ALA A 825 -32.88 0.52 5.53
C ALA A 825 -32.33 0.29 6.96
N LEU A 826 -32.28 1.34 7.78
CA LEU A 826 -31.88 1.26 9.18
C LEU A 826 -32.74 0.28 9.99
N ARG A 827 -34.08 0.34 9.83
CA ARG A 827 -34.99 -0.65 10.43
C ARG A 827 -34.73 -2.06 9.95
N THR A 828 -34.38 -2.24 8.68
CA THR A 828 -34.10 -3.55 8.07
C THR A 828 -32.85 -4.17 8.68
N VAL A 829 -31.75 -3.42 8.73
CA VAL A 829 -30.49 -3.93 9.30
C VAL A 829 -30.56 -4.15 10.81
N LEU A 830 -31.36 -3.34 11.52
CA LEU A 830 -31.62 -3.56 12.94
C LEU A 830 -32.36 -4.89 13.19
N LYS A 831 -33.34 -5.22 12.34
CA LYS A 831 -34.05 -6.51 12.41
C LYS A 831 -33.11 -7.69 12.17
N ASN A 832 -32.17 -7.57 11.23
CA ASN A 832 -31.20 -8.63 10.94
C ASN A 832 -30.27 -8.93 12.14
N ARG A 833 -30.06 -7.96 13.04
CA ARG A 833 -29.26 -8.11 14.26
C ARG A 833 -30.06 -8.60 15.47
N ALA A 834 -31.38 -8.65 15.39
CA ALA A 834 -32.26 -9.01 16.51
C ALA A 834 -32.01 -10.46 16.98
N PRO A 835 -32.15 -10.76 18.30
CA PRO A 835 -31.90 -12.08 18.86
C PRO A 835 -32.70 -13.21 18.20
N GLU A 836 -33.93 -12.92 17.77
CA GLU A 836 -34.87 -13.87 17.15
C GLU A 836 -34.47 -14.27 15.72
N ALA A 837 -33.60 -13.50 15.06
CA ALA A 837 -33.09 -13.79 13.71
C ALA A 837 -31.82 -14.67 13.72
N ARG A 838 -31.28 -15.03 14.89
CA ARG A 838 -30.09 -15.88 15.00
C ARG A 838 -30.49 -17.36 14.90
N PRO A 839 -29.89 -18.15 13.99
CA PRO A 839 -30.01 -19.60 14.08
C PRO A 839 -29.43 -20.08 15.43
N PRO A 840 -29.98 -21.14 16.07
CA PRO A 840 -29.49 -21.63 17.34
C PRO A 840 -28.01 -21.98 17.19
N ARG A 841 -27.15 -21.36 18.03
CA ARG A 841 -25.72 -21.64 18.05
C ARG A 841 -25.51 -23.14 18.26
N VAL A 842 -24.92 -23.81 17.29
CA VAL A 842 -24.29 -25.12 17.51
C VAL A 842 -23.12 -24.85 18.46
N GLN A 843 -23.18 -25.43 19.65
CA GLN A 843 -22.03 -25.49 20.55
C GLN A 843 -20.96 -26.35 19.85
N THR A 844 -19.85 -25.75 19.45
CA THR A 844 -18.60 -26.45 19.10
C THR A 844 -17.48 -25.84 19.90
#